data_AF-A0A8J7AVB4-F1
#
_entry.id   AF-A0A8J7AVB4-F1
#
_cell.length_a   1.000
_cell.length_b   1.000
_cell.length_c   1.000
_cell.angle_alpha   90.00
_cell.angle_beta   90.00
_cell.angle_gamma   90.00
#
_symmetry.space_group_name_H-M   'P 1'
#
loop_
_entity.id
_entity.type
_entity.pdbx_description
1 polymer ?
#
loop_
_entity_poly.entity_id
_entity_poly.type
_entity_poly.pdbx_seq_one_letter_code
_entity_poly.pdbx_strand_id
1 'polypeptide(L)'
;MSNYSIHKALSAKVSLDIMPPLIRNTLLQDSTFCDDHGLKADVVITFEPVSLSISRAKLFDAIRSVLSDMSEVIVTDVEGQEWKLVSKNENPNEATLELSHEGGSLLLPDLTLLSPNPQLRIRSFKEQSSENNLPSSVKEDWLNIIAQRPLRDHEVTEFKNDLYDTPIYVAQSLRRKFEIGEVGVSDLVPDSRRYYERLIGIYDGSASIKEYATRSARQVMTCLSSLSPYDGFSLSLLLSAHSSLTQEIQISGFSSEELSRTYDLIAKHGDRLSQIGAIEVGLRILPEFPIIEPFIVSLIEQIRDENVDDSDRGFQLLSALFILVDGELSEKRLFPCEPPFYRRLASLAQAALIHRQLMNTGVGETFRRWAINICGEQYYLQTLVDMRKESRWNPDFADARLLKAEFLGRIVIAAQKYPDGLSNASLDDLINGTNNNSLSSLAKSISLFFPGPLEGADAPPMTLPVDYYEIIETQLNANELTEASFIGLINLANFFQIDDSLLDLAVNVLQKNNYGFSKLEDKSQLFYLLSGLADVAAVCRKPELATASRLLTRRYRQNKQYSLSIDETLKIGITAAASYEDTEKWQVFIGEWMTEMAFGELKENESRILHSRLQYLCYIVPELWFSCSRADAALRAYNAIS
;
A
#
# COMPACT_ATOMS: atom_id res chain seq x y z
N MET A 1 -40.39 -30.14 -16.27
CA MET A 1 -38.94 -29.85 -16.18
C MET A 1 -38.28 -31.15 -15.76
N SER A 2 -37.44 -31.69 -16.65
CA SER A 2 -37.26 -33.13 -16.84
C SER A 2 -36.06 -33.72 -16.09
N ASN A 3 -36.07 -35.04 -15.87
CA ASN A 3 -35.01 -35.88 -15.28
C ASN A 3 -33.56 -35.52 -15.67
N TYR A 4 -33.37 -34.84 -16.80
CA TYR A 4 -32.08 -34.36 -17.26
C TYR A 4 -31.40 -33.37 -16.30
N SER A 5 -32.16 -32.47 -15.67
CA SER A 5 -31.60 -31.49 -14.72
C SER A 5 -31.10 -32.15 -13.43
N ILE A 6 -31.79 -33.17 -12.94
CA ILE A 6 -31.42 -33.92 -11.73
C ILE A 6 -30.17 -34.77 -11.98
N HIS A 7 -30.10 -35.43 -13.14
CA HIS A 7 -28.91 -36.21 -13.51
C HIS A 7 -27.66 -35.33 -13.68
N LYS A 8 -27.81 -34.13 -14.26
CA LYS A 8 -26.70 -33.18 -14.43
C LYS A 8 -26.13 -32.73 -13.08
N ALA A 9 -27.00 -32.40 -12.11
CA ALA A 9 -26.59 -32.02 -10.76
C ALA A 9 -25.91 -33.16 -10.00
N LEU A 10 -26.42 -34.39 -10.12
CA LEU A 10 -25.82 -35.58 -9.50
C LEU A 10 -24.43 -35.89 -10.07
N SER A 11 -24.28 -35.83 -11.40
CA SER A 11 -22.97 -36.06 -12.04
C SER A 11 -21.95 -34.98 -11.69
N ALA A 12 -22.36 -33.71 -11.61
CA ALA A 12 -21.48 -32.62 -11.20
C ALA A 12 -21.05 -32.78 -9.73
N LYS A 13 -21.96 -33.18 -8.83
CA LYS A 13 -21.64 -33.40 -7.41
C LYS A 13 -20.64 -34.54 -7.20
N VAL A 14 -20.85 -35.68 -7.88
CA VAL A 14 -19.90 -36.81 -7.85
C VAL A 14 -18.53 -36.38 -8.40
N SER A 15 -18.50 -35.56 -9.45
CA SER A 15 -17.25 -35.05 -10.03
C SER A 15 -16.51 -34.07 -9.11
N LEU A 16 -17.23 -33.29 -8.31
CA LEU A 16 -16.64 -32.39 -7.32
C LEU A 16 -16.03 -33.15 -6.12
N ASP A 17 -16.62 -34.29 -5.73
CA ASP A 17 -16.14 -35.09 -4.60
C ASP A 17 -14.78 -35.77 -4.86
N ILE A 18 -14.40 -35.96 -6.13
CA ILE A 18 -13.11 -36.52 -6.56
C ILE A 18 -12.05 -35.44 -6.83
N MET A 19 -12.41 -34.15 -6.82
CA MET A 19 -11.47 -33.07 -7.08
C MET A 19 -10.71 -32.62 -5.82
N PRO A 20 -9.46 -32.11 -5.97
CA PRO A 20 -8.75 -31.46 -4.87
C PRO A 20 -9.60 -30.34 -4.23
N PRO A 21 -9.56 -30.17 -2.90
CA PRO A 21 -10.42 -29.22 -2.18
C PRO A 21 -10.38 -27.80 -2.73
N LEU A 22 -9.22 -27.35 -3.20
CA LEU A 22 -9.03 -26.02 -3.76
C LEU A 22 -9.85 -25.82 -5.04
N ILE A 23 -9.74 -26.75 -5.99
CA ILE A 23 -10.48 -26.72 -7.27
C ILE A 23 -11.98 -26.88 -7.03
N ARG A 24 -12.36 -27.79 -6.13
CA ARG A 24 -13.75 -28.00 -5.73
C ARG A 24 -14.36 -26.72 -5.16
N ASN A 25 -13.66 -26.03 -4.26
CA ASN A 25 -14.15 -24.81 -3.65
C ASN A 25 -14.24 -23.67 -4.66
N THR A 26 -13.27 -23.54 -5.57
CA THR A 26 -13.33 -22.56 -6.66
C THR A 26 -14.54 -22.79 -7.57
N LEU A 27 -14.83 -24.04 -7.95
CA LEU A 27 -15.98 -24.38 -8.80
C LEU A 27 -17.32 -24.18 -8.07
N LEU A 28 -17.37 -24.45 -6.75
CA LEU A 28 -18.56 -24.18 -5.93
C LEU A 28 -18.79 -22.68 -5.66
N GLN A 29 -17.77 -21.84 -5.87
CA GLN A 29 -17.87 -20.38 -5.80
C GLN A 29 -18.26 -19.75 -7.13
N ASP A 30 -18.12 -20.47 -8.25
CA ASP A 30 -18.56 -20.02 -9.58
C ASP A 30 -20.08 -20.20 -9.73
N SER A 31 -20.82 -19.09 -9.69
CA SER A 31 -22.28 -19.06 -9.80
C SER A 31 -22.77 -19.55 -11.16
N THR A 32 -22.07 -19.23 -12.24
CA THR A 32 -22.33 -19.74 -13.59
C THR A 32 -22.18 -21.26 -13.65
N PHE A 33 -21.10 -21.80 -13.08
CA PHE A 33 -20.91 -23.25 -13.01
C PHE A 33 -22.00 -23.94 -12.19
N CYS A 34 -22.35 -23.36 -11.04
CA CYS A 34 -23.39 -23.90 -10.16
C CYS A 34 -24.78 -23.88 -10.83
N ASP A 35 -25.15 -22.79 -11.49
CA ASP A 35 -26.42 -22.63 -12.20
C ASP A 35 -26.49 -23.56 -13.42
N ASP A 36 -25.43 -23.66 -14.22
CA ASP A 36 -25.36 -24.53 -15.39
C ASP A 36 -25.50 -26.01 -15.03
N HIS A 37 -25.03 -26.39 -13.84
CA HIS A 37 -25.04 -27.78 -13.38
C HIS A 37 -26.16 -28.08 -12.37
N GLY A 38 -26.98 -27.09 -12.00
CA GLY A 38 -28.05 -27.27 -11.02
C GLY A 38 -27.54 -27.59 -9.61
N LEU A 39 -26.32 -27.19 -9.29
CA LEU A 39 -25.72 -27.35 -7.96
C LEU A 39 -26.18 -26.19 -7.08
N LYS A 40 -27.07 -26.48 -6.12
CA LYS A 40 -27.42 -25.52 -5.06
C LYS A 40 -26.50 -25.75 -3.87
N ALA A 41 -25.35 -25.07 -3.84
CA ALA A 41 -24.60 -24.92 -2.59
C ALA A 41 -25.39 -23.95 -1.70
N ASP A 42 -26.22 -24.51 -0.83
CA ASP A 42 -26.93 -23.71 0.16
C ASP A 42 -25.98 -23.41 1.32
N VAL A 43 -25.66 -22.13 1.49
CA VAL A 43 -24.72 -21.65 2.51
C VAL A 43 -25.49 -21.51 3.82
N VAL A 44 -24.93 -22.00 4.92
CA VAL A 44 -25.47 -21.77 6.27
C VAL A 44 -24.95 -20.42 6.76
N ILE A 45 -25.86 -19.55 7.19
CA ILE A 45 -25.56 -18.26 7.81
C ILE A 45 -25.60 -18.48 9.32
N THR A 46 -24.50 -18.14 10.00
CA THR A 46 -24.40 -18.22 11.47
C THR A 46 -24.39 -16.83 12.09
N PHE A 47 -25.21 -16.64 13.13
CA PHE A 47 -25.27 -15.43 13.94
C PHE A 47 -24.72 -15.75 15.33
N GLU A 48 -23.47 -15.38 15.56
CA GLU A 48 -22.73 -15.70 16.79
C GLU A 48 -23.34 -15.17 18.09
N PRO A 49 -24.03 -14.00 18.15
CA PRO A 49 -24.60 -13.52 19.41
C PRO A 49 -25.65 -14.46 20.03
N VAL A 50 -26.23 -15.36 19.24
CA VAL A 50 -27.31 -16.26 19.65
C VAL A 50 -27.08 -17.71 19.20
N SER A 51 -25.88 -18.04 18.71
CA SER A 51 -25.52 -19.34 18.13
C SER A 51 -26.53 -19.86 17.09
N LEU A 52 -27.17 -18.95 16.36
CA LEU A 52 -28.23 -19.28 15.40
C LEU A 52 -27.61 -19.61 14.04
N SER A 53 -27.95 -20.77 13.47
CA SER A 53 -27.49 -21.15 12.13
C SER A 53 -28.68 -21.46 11.21
N ILE A 54 -28.85 -20.73 10.11
CA ILE A 54 -29.99 -20.91 9.19
C ILE A 54 -29.48 -21.07 7.75
N SER A 55 -30.11 -21.95 6.97
CA SER A 55 -29.88 -22.03 5.52
C SER A 55 -30.21 -20.68 4.86
N ARG A 56 -29.30 -20.16 4.03
CA ARG A 56 -29.47 -18.88 3.33
C ARG A 56 -30.75 -18.89 2.49
N ALA A 57 -30.99 -19.97 1.73
CA ALA A 57 -32.18 -20.08 0.90
C ALA A 57 -33.47 -20.00 1.73
N LYS A 58 -33.55 -20.76 2.84
CA LYS A 58 -34.71 -20.72 3.75
C LYS A 58 -34.93 -19.34 4.35
N LEU A 59 -33.85 -18.70 4.80
CA LEU A 59 -33.94 -17.36 5.37
C LEU A 59 -34.42 -16.34 4.34
N PHE A 60 -33.86 -16.36 3.12
CA PHE A 60 -34.20 -15.38 2.09
C PHE A 60 -35.64 -15.57 1.58
N ASP A 61 -36.12 -16.81 1.45
CA ASP A 61 -37.52 -17.09 1.10
C ASP A 61 -38.50 -16.64 2.18
N ALA A 62 -38.14 -16.81 3.46
CA ALA A 62 -38.92 -16.29 4.57
C ALA A 62 -38.96 -14.75 4.58
N ILE A 63 -37.83 -14.10 4.32
CA ILE A 63 -37.75 -12.63 4.21
C ILE A 63 -38.61 -12.12 3.05
N ARG A 64 -38.54 -12.75 1.87
CA ARG A 64 -39.42 -12.41 0.74
C ARG A 64 -40.88 -12.49 1.12
N SER A 65 -41.25 -13.54 1.86
CA SER A 65 -42.62 -13.77 2.32
C SER A 65 -43.07 -12.66 3.28
N VAL A 66 -42.26 -12.31 4.29
CA VAL A 66 -42.56 -11.23 5.24
C VAL A 66 -42.68 -9.88 4.53
N LEU A 67 -41.76 -9.57 3.61
CA LEU A 67 -41.77 -8.32 2.84
C LEU A 67 -42.87 -8.25 1.76
N SER A 68 -43.58 -9.36 1.50
CA SER A 68 -44.60 -9.44 0.46
C SER A 68 -46.03 -9.21 0.91
N ASP A 69 -46.32 -9.32 2.22
CA ASP A 69 -47.59 -9.03 2.94
C ASP A 69 -47.81 -9.99 4.14
N MET A 70 -46.87 -10.90 4.45
CA MET A 70 -46.96 -11.74 5.64
C MET A 70 -46.47 -10.95 6.86
N SER A 71 -47.30 -10.79 7.89
CA SER A 71 -46.87 -10.15 9.14
C SER A 71 -45.78 -10.95 9.87
N GLU A 72 -45.75 -12.27 9.65
CA GLU A 72 -44.92 -13.20 10.39
C GLU A 72 -44.68 -14.49 9.61
N VAL A 73 -43.44 -15.02 9.67
CA VAL A 73 -43.06 -16.32 9.11
C VAL A 73 -42.17 -17.08 10.10
N ILE A 74 -42.39 -18.39 10.24
CA ILE A 74 -41.54 -19.27 11.04
C ILE A 74 -40.39 -19.78 10.17
N VAL A 75 -39.16 -19.66 10.67
CA VAL A 75 -37.94 -20.15 10.03
C VAL A 75 -37.27 -21.17 10.95
N THR A 76 -36.99 -22.36 10.42
CA THR A 76 -36.31 -23.41 11.19
C THR A 76 -34.80 -23.33 10.98
N ASP A 77 -34.05 -23.33 12.07
CA ASP A 77 -32.58 -23.39 12.04
C ASP A 77 -32.05 -24.80 11.69
N VAL A 78 -30.72 -24.97 11.61
CA VAL A 78 -30.12 -26.28 11.27
C VAL A 78 -30.28 -27.32 12.38
N GLU A 79 -30.52 -26.89 13.62
CA GLU A 79 -30.73 -27.75 14.79
C GLU A 79 -32.21 -28.15 14.96
N GLY A 80 -33.11 -27.56 14.16
CA GLY A 80 -34.53 -27.84 14.18
C GLY A 80 -35.35 -26.87 15.05
N GLN A 81 -34.72 -25.84 15.63
CA GLN A 81 -35.41 -24.82 16.42
C GLN A 81 -36.18 -23.86 15.52
N GLU A 82 -37.38 -23.49 15.96
CA GLU A 82 -38.24 -22.54 15.25
C GLU A 82 -37.97 -21.10 15.69
N TRP A 83 -37.77 -20.22 14.72
CA TRP A 83 -37.56 -18.78 14.91
C TRP A 83 -38.64 -17.99 14.21
N LYS A 84 -39.14 -16.96 14.87
CA LYS A 84 -40.20 -16.09 14.37
C LYS A 84 -39.59 -14.86 13.70
N LEU A 85 -39.78 -14.74 12.39
CA LEU A 85 -39.35 -13.59 11.58
C LEU A 85 -40.51 -12.59 11.41
N VAL A 86 -40.30 -11.33 11.78
CA VAL A 86 -41.32 -10.26 11.73
C VAL A 86 -40.71 -8.97 11.17
N SER A 87 -41.51 -8.16 10.47
CA SER A 87 -41.19 -6.77 10.15
C SER A 87 -41.67 -5.85 11.29
N LYS A 88 -40.75 -5.17 11.96
CA LYS A 88 -40.99 -4.41 13.20
C LYS A 88 -41.75 -3.10 13.00
N ASN A 89 -41.76 -2.57 11.78
CA ASN A 89 -42.34 -1.28 11.47
C ASN A 89 -43.70 -1.43 10.77
N GLU A 90 -44.69 -0.66 11.23
CA GLU A 90 -46.01 -0.57 10.59
C GLU A 90 -45.96 0.25 9.28
N ASN A 91 -44.92 1.07 9.09
CA ASN A 91 -44.74 1.84 7.87
C ASN A 91 -44.24 0.93 6.73
N PRO A 92 -45.01 0.69 5.66
CA PRO A 92 -44.62 -0.20 4.56
C PRO A 92 -43.38 0.29 3.78
N ASN A 93 -42.94 1.53 4.03
CA ASN A 93 -41.75 2.12 3.41
C ASN A 93 -40.47 2.01 4.26
N GLU A 94 -40.52 1.40 5.45
CA GLU A 94 -39.36 1.16 6.32
C GLU A 94 -39.50 -0.22 6.92
N ALA A 95 -38.75 -1.22 6.45
CA ALA A 95 -38.86 -2.58 6.99
C ALA A 95 -37.59 -2.95 7.76
N THR A 96 -37.72 -3.01 9.09
CA THR A 96 -36.69 -3.57 9.98
C THR A 96 -37.08 -5.00 10.30
N LEU A 97 -36.22 -5.97 9.94
CA LEU A 97 -36.51 -7.39 10.13
C LEU A 97 -35.92 -7.88 11.45
N GLU A 98 -36.71 -8.62 12.22
CA GLU A 98 -36.30 -9.21 13.49
C GLU A 98 -36.59 -10.71 13.50
N LEU A 99 -35.59 -11.50 13.92
CA LEU A 99 -35.75 -12.90 14.30
C LEU A 99 -35.90 -12.99 15.80
N SER A 100 -36.89 -13.73 16.29
CA SER A 100 -37.15 -13.89 17.72
C SER A 100 -37.42 -15.35 18.10
N HIS A 101 -36.97 -15.72 19.29
CA HIS A 101 -37.21 -17.00 19.94
C HIS A 101 -37.42 -16.79 21.44
N GLU A 102 -37.97 -17.77 22.18
CA GLU A 102 -38.34 -17.67 23.61
C GLU A 102 -37.19 -17.24 24.56
N GLY A 103 -35.94 -17.18 24.08
CA GLY A 103 -34.75 -16.74 24.81
C GLY A 103 -34.06 -15.46 24.31
N GLY A 104 -34.56 -14.80 23.26
CA GLY A 104 -33.93 -13.58 22.72
C GLY A 104 -34.43 -13.16 21.34
N SER A 105 -34.10 -11.93 20.93
CA SER A 105 -34.35 -11.44 19.58
C SER A 105 -33.09 -10.85 18.94
N LEU A 106 -33.04 -10.90 17.61
CA LEU A 106 -31.93 -10.49 16.78
C LEU A 106 -32.46 -9.63 15.63
N LEU A 107 -31.94 -8.41 15.52
CA LEU A 107 -32.18 -7.57 14.35
C LEU A 107 -31.33 -8.07 13.19
N LEU A 108 -31.97 -8.29 12.04
CA LEU A 108 -31.30 -8.68 10.82
C LEU A 108 -30.69 -7.46 10.10
N PRO A 109 -29.59 -7.65 9.35
CA PRO A 109 -29.09 -6.62 8.45
C PRO A 109 -30.14 -6.28 7.39
N ASP A 110 -30.05 -5.07 6.82
CA ASP A 110 -30.99 -4.64 5.78
C ASP A 110 -30.93 -5.59 4.57
N LEU A 111 -32.04 -6.29 4.35
CA LEU A 111 -32.27 -7.23 3.25
C LEU A 111 -33.50 -6.84 2.44
N THR A 112 -33.92 -5.57 2.51
CA THR A 112 -35.09 -5.04 1.80
C THR A 112 -34.97 -5.11 0.28
N LEU A 113 -33.77 -5.30 -0.26
CA LEU A 113 -33.53 -5.58 -1.69
C LEU A 113 -34.16 -6.90 -2.19
N LEU A 114 -34.55 -7.79 -1.26
CA LEU A 114 -35.35 -8.99 -1.54
C LEU A 114 -36.86 -8.70 -1.65
N SER A 115 -37.32 -7.51 -1.26
CA SER A 115 -38.73 -7.16 -1.26
C SER A 115 -39.33 -7.22 -2.67
N PRO A 116 -40.57 -7.70 -2.85
CA PRO A 116 -41.27 -7.54 -4.13
C PRO A 116 -41.61 -6.09 -4.44
N ASN A 117 -41.70 -5.20 -3.44
CA ASN A 117 -42.06 -3.79 -3.60
C ASN A 117 -40.89 -2.97 -4.21
N PRO A 118 -41.02 -2.46 -5.46
CA PRO A 118 -39.95 -1.71 -6.11
C PRO A 118 -39.58 -0.41 -5.39
N GLN A 119 -40.54 0.29 -4.75
CA GLN A 119 -40.27 1.56 -4.08
C GLN A 119 -39.39 1.35 -2.85
N LEU A 120 -39.69 0.31 -2.05
CA LEU A 120 -38.90 -0.06 -0.89
C LEU A 120 -37.47 -0.44 -1.29
N ARG A 121 -37.32 -1.27 -2.34
CA ARG A 121 -35.99 -1.66 -2.84
C ARG A 121 -35.18 -0.46 -3.33
N ILE A 122 -35.78 0.42 -4.14
CA ILE A 122 -35.08 1.59 -4.71
C ILE A 122 -34.68 2.56 -3.61
N ARG A 123 -35.53 2.77 -2.59
CA ARG A 123 -35.21 3.61 -1.44
C ARG A 123 -34.01 3.06 -0.66
N SER A 124 -34.09 1.81 -0.20
CA SER A 124 -33.00 1.18 0.55
C SER A 124 -31.70 1.15 -0.26
N PHE A 125 -31.78 0.82 -1.55
CA PHE A 125 -30.62 0.87 -2.43
C PHE A 125 -29.97 2.27 -2.47
N LYS A 126 -30.78 3.33 -2.61
CA LYS A 126 -30.27 4.71 -2.62
C LYS A 126 -29.62 5.09 -1.30
N GLU A 127 -30.22 4.69 -0.17
CA GLU A 127 -29.67 4.90 1.16
C GLU A 127 -28.31 4.18 1.31
N GLN A 128 -28.27 2.86 1.11
CA GLN A 128 -27.04 2.06 1.24
C GLN A 128 -25.93 2.49 0.27
N SER A 129 -26.28 2.81 -0.98
CA SER A 129 -25.31 3.23 -1.99
C SER A 129 -24.77 4.65 -1.76
N SER A 130 -25.54 5.52 -1.11
CA SER A 130 -25.09 6.84 -0.67
C SER A 130 -24.19 6.72 0.55
N GLU A 131 -24.62 5.95 1.57
CA GLU A 131 -23.87 5.75 2.82
C GLU A 131 -22.47 5.16 2.60
N ASN A 132 -22.33 4.28 1.60
CA ASN A 132 -21.05 3.60 1.30
C ASN A 132 -20.30 4.23 0.12
N ASN A 133 -20.78 5.34 -0.42
CA ASN A 133 -20.20 6.02 -1.58
C ASN A 133 -19.93 5.10 -2.79
N LEU A 134 -20.93 4.28 -3.16
CA LEU A 134 -20.79 3.31 -4.26
C LEU A 134 -20.57 4.06 -5.60
N PRO A 135 -19.63 3.61 -6.47
CA PRO A 135 -19.36 4.29 -7.75
C PRO A 135 -20.57 4.38 -8.67
N SER A 136 -20.67 5.45 -9.46
CA SER A 136 -21.84 5.73 -10.31
C SER A 136 -22.12 4.63 -11.33
N SER A 137 -21.09 4.06 -11.97
CA SER A 137 -21.27 2.95 -12.91
C SER A 137 -21.92 1.73 -12.26
N VAL A 138 -21.40 1.33 -11.09
CA VAL A 138 -21.92 0.20 -10.31
C VAL A 138 -23.34 0.52 -9.79
N LYS A 139 -23.61 1.78 -9.44
CA LYS A 139 -24.95 2.21 -9.04
C LYS A 139 -25.96 2.03 -10.17
N GLU A 140 -25.61 2.43 -11.40
CA GLU A 140 -26.47 2.30 -12.57
C GLU A 140 -26.78 0.84 -12.88
N ASP A 141 -25.78 -0.04 -12.82
CA ASP A 141 -25.95 -1.48 -13.03
C ASP A 141 -26.95 -2.09 -12.04
N TRP A 142 -26.78 -1.81 -10.74
CA TRP A 142 -27.69 -2.31 -9.71
C TRP A 142 -29.08 -1.68 -9.78
N LEU A 143 -29.20 -0.39 -10.10
CA LEU A 143 -30.50 0.27 -10.29
C LEU A 143 -31.30 -0.38 -11.42
N ASN A 144 -30.65 -0.76 -12.51
CA ASN A 144 -31.30 -1.43 -13.64
C ASN A 144 -31.91 -2.78 -13.22
N ILE A 145 -31.22 -3.53 -12.35
CA ILE A 145 -31.71 -4.81 -11.83
C ILE A 145 -32.85 -4.58 -10.82
N ILE A 146 -32.60 -3.74 -9.82
CA ILE A 146 -33.47 -3.54 -8.65
C ILE A 146 -34.79 -2.85 -9.03
N ALA A 147 -34.78 -2.00 -10.05
CA ALA A 147 -36.00 -1.39 -10.58
C ALA A 147 -36.94 -2.41 -11.23
N GLN A 148 -36.39 -3.47 -11.85
CA GLN A 148 -37.16 -4.46 -12.58
C GLN A 148 -37.66 -5.61 -11.70
N ARG A 149 -36.83 -6.08 -10.76
CA ARG A 149 -37.14 -7.27 -9.94
C ARG A 149 -36.37 -7.31 -8.62
N PRO A 150 -36.76 -8.16 -7.66
CA PRO A 150 -35.95 -8.42 -6.47
C PRO A 150 -34.61 -9.07 -6.84
N LEU A 151 -33.63 -8.90 -5.95
CA LEU A 151 -32.36 -9.61 -6.07
C LEU A 151 -32.54 -11.12 -5.83
N ARG A 152 -31.76 -11.90 -6.58
CA ARG A 152 -31.55 -13.33 -6.36
C ARG A 152 -30.55 -13.53 -5.21
N ASP A 153 -30.53 -14.75 -4.65
CA ASP A 153 -29.72 -15.05 -3.46
C ASP A 153 -28.22 -14.79 -3.68
N HIS A 154 -27.69 -15.09 -4.88
CA HIS A 154 -26.28 -14.80 -5.21
C HIS A 154 -26.04 -13.30 -5.45
N GLU A 155 -26.99 -12.60 -6.07
CA GLU A 155 -26.90 -11.16 -6.34
C GLU A 155 -26.87 -10.36 -5.04
N VAL A 156 -27.52 -10.83 -3.96
CA VAL A 156 -27.39 -10.22 -2.63
C VAL A 156 -25.94 -10.29 -2.14
N THR A 157 -25.26 -11.42 -2.36
CA THR A 157 -23.84 -11.57 -2.00
C THR A 157 -22.95 -10.67 -2.86
N GLU A 158 -23.19 -10.62 -4.17
CA GLU A 158 -22.44 -9.76 -5.10
C GLU A 158 -22.60 -8.27 -4.75
N PHE A 159 -23.84 -7.83 -4.52
CA PHE A 159 -24.14 -6.46 -4.10
C PHE A 159 -23.49 -6.11 -2.76
N LYS A 160 -23.55 -7.03 -1.77
CA LYS A 160 -22.85 -6.83 -0.50
C LYS A 160 -21.35 -6.72 -0.68
N ASN A 161 -20.73 -7.55 -1.52
CA ASN A 161 -19.31 -7.44 -1.82
C ASN A 161 -18.99 -6.10 -2.50
N ASP A 162 -19.87 -5.58 -3.35
CA ASP A 162 -19.74 -4.23 -3.91
C ASP A 162 -19.82 -3.13 -2.85
N LEU A 163 -20.64 -3.28 -1.83
CA LEU A 163 -20.66 -2.34 -0.69
C LEU A 163 -19.41 -2.49 0.19
N TYR A 164 -18.96 -3.72 0.43
CA TYR A 164 -17.82 -3.99 1.30
C TYR A 164 -16.50 -3.52 0.71
N ASP A 165 -16.38 -3.56 -0.62
CA ASP A 165 -15.24 -3.08 -1.37
C ASP A 165 -15.27 -1.56 -1.61
N THR A 166 -15.78 -0.75 -0.68
CA THR A 166 -15.66 0.72 -0.74
C THR A 166 -14.74 1.25 0.35
N PRO A 167 -13.98 2.33 0.09
CA PRO A 167 -13.16 3.01 1.10
C PRO A 167 -13.94 3.41 2.36
N ILE A 168 -15.20 3.85 2.19
CA ILE A 168 -16.06 4.26 3.30
C ILE A 168 -16.42 3.06 4.18
N TYR A 169 -16.84 1.94 3.59
CA TYR A 169 -17.17 0.74 4.36
C TYR A 169 -15.96 0.22 5.13
N VAL A 170 -14.80 0.14 4.48
CA VAL A 170 -13.55 -0.32 5.13
C VAL A 170 -13.17 0.61 6.29
N ALA A 171 -13.26 1.93 6.13
CA ALA A 171 -13.00 2.88 7.21
C ALA A 171 -13.96 2.70 8.41
N GLN A 172 -15.26 2.51 8.15
CA GLN A 172 -16.26 2.27 9.20
C GLN A 172 -16.05 0.91 9.89
N SER A 173 -15.72 -0.14 9.11
CA SER A 173 -15.39 -1.46 9.64
C SER A 173 -14.17 -1.42 10.55
N LEU A 174 -13.10 -0.77 10.12
CA LEU A 174 -11.89 -0.59 10.92
C LEU A 174 -12.16 0.14 12.21
N ARG A 175 -12.92 1.25 12.17
CA ARG A 175 -13.29 1.99 13.38
C ARG A 175 -13.99 1.09 14.41
N ARG A 176 -15.02 0.35 13.97
CA ARG A 176 -15.74 -0.58 14.86
C ARG A 176 -14.83 -1.66 15.44
N LYS A 177 -13.93 -2.22 14.62
CA LYS A 177 -13.00 -3.25 15.07
C LYS A 177 -11.96 -2.72 16.06
N PHE A 178 -11.47 -1.50 15.86
CA PHE A 178 -10.61 -0.83 16.84
C PHE A 178 -11.32 -0.55 18.16
N GLU A 179 -12.60 -0.14 18.13
CA GLU A 179 -13.41 0.06 19.33
C GLU A 179 -13.61 -1.25 20.13
N ILE A 180 -13.71 -2.39 19.44
CA ILE A 180 -13.85 -3.73 20.06
C ILE A 180 -12.49 -4.29 20.50
N GLY A 181 -11.38 -3.86 19.89
CA GLY A 181 -10.02 -4.35 20.18
C GLY A 181 -9.66 -5.65 19.44
N GLU A 182 -10.46 -6.06 18.47
CA GLU A 182 -10.26 -7.28 17.67
C GLU A 182 -9.97 -6.90 16.21
N VAL A 183 -8.69 -6.73 15.89
CA VAL A 183 -8.24 -6.35 14.54
C VAL A 183 -7.15 -7.31 14.07
N GLY A 184 -7.41 -8.01 12.97
CA GLY A 184 -6.44 -8.84 12.27
C GLY A 184 -5.76 -8.11 11.09
N VAL A 185 -4.68 -8.69 10.57
CA VAL A 185 -3.98 -8.15 9.37
C VAL A 185 -4.91 -8.10 8.16
N SER A 186 -5.78 -9.10 7.96
CA SER A 186 -6.78 -9.12 6.89
C SER A 186 -7.82 -8.01 6.99
N ASP A 187 -8.02 -7.45 8.19
CA ASP A 187 -8.93 -6.32 8.40
C ASP A 187 -8.27 -5.00 8.04
N LEU A 188 -6.98 -4.87 8.39
CA LEU A 188 -6.14 -3.73 8.05
C LEU A 188 -5.83 -3.67 6.57
N VAL A 189 -5.63 -4.82 5.93
CA VAL A 189 -5.22 -4.90 4.52
C VAL A 189 -6.18 -5.84 3.80
N PRO A 190 -7.25 -5.31 3.18
CA PRO A 190 -8.15 -6.11 2.36
C PRO A 190 -7.40 -6.85 1.24
N ASP A 191 -7.89 -8.01 0.83
CA ASP A 191 -7.35 -8.79 -0.30
C ASP A 191 -8.06 -8.47 -1.63
N SER A 192 -9.07 -7.60 -1.60
CA SER A 192 -9.84 -7.24 -2.78
C SER A 192 -9.11 -6.23 -3.67
N ARG A 193 -8.73 -6.66 -4.88
CA ARG A 193 -8.24 -5.76 -5.94
C ARG A 193 -9.26 -4.65 -6.25
N ARG A 194 -10.54 -5.00 -6.32
CA ARG A 194 -11.65 -4.07 -6.62
C ARG A 194 -11.74 -2.95 -5.57
N TYR A 195 -11.51 -3.27 -4.30
CA TYR A 195 -11.43 -2.28 -3.23
C TYR A 195 -10.34 -1.24 -3.51
N TYR A 196 -9.13 -1.68 -3.82
CA TYR A 196 -8.01 -0.77 -4.10
C TYR A 196 -8.21 0.04 -5.37
N GLU A 197 -8.77 -0.54 -6.43
CA GLU A 197 -9.10 0.20 -7.66
C GLU A 197 -10.14 1.31 -7.42
N ARG A 198 -11.02 1.15 -6.41
CA ARG A 198 -11.94 2.21 -5.96
C ARG A 198 -11.28 3.21 -5.02
N LEU A 199 -10.24 2.80 -4.29
CA LEU A 199 -9.46 3.67 -3.42
C LEU A 199 -8.54 4.59 -4.22
N ILE A 200 -7.79 4.04 -5.20
CA ILE A 200 -6.72 4.76 -5.90
C ILE A 200 -6.99 5.03 -7.38
N GLY A 201 -8.05 4.44 -7.97
CA GLY A 201 -8.33 4.44 -9.40
C GLY A 201 -7.77 3.18 -10.09
N ILE A 202 -8.28 2.84 -11.29
CA ILE A 202 -7.80 1.69 -12.07
C ILE A 202 -6.50 2.07 -12.79
N TYR A 203 -5.51 1.18 -12.78
CA TYR A 203 -4.28 1.37 -13.56
C TYR A 203 -4.57 1.40 -15.06
N ASP A 204 -4.10 2.45 -15.74
CA ASP A 204 -4.39 2.73 -17.15
C ASP A 204 -3.18 2.56 -18.08
N GLY A 205 -2.12 1.90 -17.61
CA GLY A 205 -0.88 1.72 -18.37
C GLY A 205 0.08 2.90 -18.29
N SER A 206 -0.17 3.89 -17.43
CA SER A 206 0.72 5.05 -17.25
C SER A 206 2.15 4.63 -16.86
N ALA A 207 3.14 5.24 -17.50
CA ALA A 207 4.56 4.91 -17.28
C ALA A 207 5.15 5.55 -16.02
N SER A 208 4.53 6.63 -15.52
CA SER A 208 4.97 7.35 -14.32
C SER A 208 3.79 7.84 -13.49
N ILE A 209 4.07 8.24 -12.25
CA ILE A 209 3.06 8.82 -11.37
C ILE A 209 2.47 10.13 -11.92
N LYS A 210 3.27 10.92 -12.66
CA LYS A 210 2.83 12.18 -13.28
C LYS A 210 1.78 11.93 -14.36
N GLU A 211 2.01 10.94 -15.22
CA GLU A 211 1.06 10.54 -16.25
C GLU A 211 -0.22 9.99 -15.61
N TYR A 212 -0.08 9.07 -14.64
CA TYR A 212 -1.20 8.47 -13.91
C TYR A 212 -2.09 9.51 -13.23
N ALA A 213 -1.47 10.53 -12.61
CA ALA A 213 -2.18 11.59 -11.92
C ALA A 213 -3.16 12.31 -12.85
N THR A 214 -2.70 12.73 -14.02
CA THR A 214 -3.51 13.49 -14.99
C THR A 214 -4.61 12.67 -15.69
N ARG A 215 -4.58 11.34 -15.54
CA ARG A 215 -5.49 10.39 -16.19
C ARG A 215 -6.38 9.70 -15.15
N SER A 216 -6.07 8.45 -14.77
CA SER A 216 -6.88 7.64 -13.85
C SER A 216 -7.11 8.30 -12.49
N ALA A 217 -6.08 8.91 -11.89
CA ALA A 217 -6.23 9.54 -10.57
C ALA A 217 -7.22 10.72 -10.62
N ARG A 218 -7.09 11.59 -11.63
CA ARG A 218 -8.04 12.69 -11.88
C ARG A 218 -9.46 12.17 -12.04
N GLN A 219 -9.67 11.07 -12.77
CA GLN A 219 -10.99 10.48 -12.97
C GLN A 219 -11.62 10.02 -11.65
N VAL A 220 -10.88 9.28 -10.83
CA VAL A 220 -11.40 8.82 -9.54
C VAL A 220 -11.67 10.00 -8.60
N MET A 221 -10.78 10.99 -8.51
CA MET A 221 -10.98 12.19 -7.68
C MET A 221 -12.21 13.00 -8.14
N THR A 222 -12.40 13.15 -9.45
CA THR A 222 -13.58 13.83 -10.01
C THR A 222 -14.87 13.08 -9.67
N CYS A 223 -14.85 11.75 -9.78
CA CYS A 223 -15.98 10.91 -9.39
C CYS A 223 -16.30 11.07 -7.90
N LEU A 224 -15.27 11.01 -7.04
CA LEU A 224 -15.41 11.18 -5.60
C LEU A 224 -16.01 12.54 -5.23
N SER A 225 -15.48 13.64 -5.79
CA SER A 225 -16.01 14.99 -5.55
C SER A 225 -17.44 15.17 -6.04
N SER A 226 -17.85 14.47 -7.12
CA SER A 226 -19.22 14.54 -7.65
C SER A 226 -20.26 13.84 -6.77
N LEU A 227 -19.85 12.85 -5.97
CA LEU A 227 -20.75 12.08 -5.12
C LEU A 227 -21.05 12.79 -3.79
N SER A 228 -20.01 13.34 -3.15
CA SER A 228 -20.11 14.12 -1.92
C SER A 228 -18.89 15.05 -1.87
N PRO A 229 -19.04 16.39 -1.89
CA PRO A 229 -17.89 17.29 -1.89
C PRO A 229 -16.97 17.06 -0.69
N TYR A 230 -17.54 16.88 0.51
CA TYR A 230 -16.79 16.65 1.74
C TYR A 230 -16.07 15.29 1.75
N ASP A 231 -16.80 14.19 1.55
CA ASP A 231 -16.21 12.85 1.57
C ASP A 231 -15.25 12.66 0.41
N GLY A 232 -15.59 13.23 -0.75
CA GLY A 232 -14.76 13.18 -1.94
C GLY A 232 -13.43 13.88 -1.77
N PHE A 233 -13.42 15.08 -1.16
CA PHE A 233 -12.17 15.76 -0.80
C PHE A 233 -11.37 14.97 0.24
N SER A 234 -12.03 14.49 1.30
CA SER A 234 -11.42 13.72 2.39
C SER A 234 -10.78 12.41 1.92
N LEU A 235 -11.42 11.72 0.96
CA LEU A 235 -10.89 10.51 0.32
C LEU A 235 -9.79 10.84 -0.68
N SER A 236 -9.93 11.93 -1.46
CA SER A 236 -8.89 12.36 -2.40
C SER A 236 -7.58 12.71 -1.70
N LEU A 237 -7.64 13.23 -0.46
CA LEU A 237 -6.46 13.50 0.35
C LEU A 237 -5.68 12.24 0.75
N LEU A 238 -6.30 11.05 0.77
CA LEU A 238 -5.57 9.78 0.97
C LEU A 238 -4.60 9.50 -0.18
N LEU A 239 -4.78 10.13 -1.34
CA LEU A 239 -3.91 9.99 -2.51
C LEU A 239 -2.77 11.03 -2.52
N SER A 240 -2.52 11.72 -1.42
CA SER A 240 -1.54 12.82 -1.36
C SER A 240 -0.08 12.35 -1.24
N ALA A 241 0.22 11.14 -1.71
CA ALA A 241 1.56 10.55 -1.70
C ALA A 241 2.54 11.22 -2.68
N HIS A 242 2.05 12.08 -3.59
CA HIS A 242 2.91 12.83 -4.50
C HIS A 242 2.22 14.12 -4.96
N SER A 243 2.99 15.18 -5.18
CA SER A 243 2.49 16.53 -5.52
C SER A 243 1.73 16.60 -6.86
N SER A 244 1.95 15.65 -7.77
CA SER A 244 1.15 15.57 -9.01
C SER A 244 -0.26 15.08 -8.76
N LEU A 245 -0.50 14.28 -7.71
CA LEU A 245 -1.85 13.83 -7.35
C LEU A 245 -2.64 14.95 -6.68
N THR A 246 -2.01 15.70 -5.77
CA THR A 246 -2.66 16.80 -5.05
C THR A 246 -3.04 17.97 -5.97
N GLN A 247 -2.30 18.14 -7.07
CA GLN A 247 -2.67 19.07 -8.15
C GLN A 247 -4.01 18.72 -8.82
N GLU A 248 -4.45 17.47 -8.77
CA GLU A 248 -5.68 17.03 -9.41
C GLU A 248 -6.90 17.10 -8.50
N ILE A 249 -6.69 17.29 -7.20
CA ILE A 249 -7.77 17.43 -6.20
C ILE A 249 -8.55 18.71 -6.48
N GLN A 250 -9.86 18.56 -6.70
CA GLN A 250 -10.77 19.67 -6.93
C GLN A 250 -11.43 20.12 -5.62
N ILE A 251 -11.62 21.43 -5.48
CA ILE A 251 -12.34 22.06 -4.35
C ILE A 251 -13.69 22.65 -4.78
N SER A 252 -14.12 22.39 -6.01
CA SER A 252 -15.39 22.87 -6.54
C SER A 252 -16.55 22.40 -5.67
N GLY A 253 -17.40 23.33 -5.24
CA GLY A 253 -18.60 23.03 -4.45
C GLY A 253 -18.46 23.23 -2.94
N PHE A 254 -17.28 23.61 -2.44
CA PHE A 254 -17.13 24.02 -1.04
C PHE A 254 -17.56 25.47 -0.82
N SER A 255 -18.36 25.72 0.21
CA SER A 255 -18.46 27.04 0.83
C SER A 255 -17.24 27.33 1.72
N SER A 256 -16.98 28.60 1.99
CA SER A 256 -15.87 29.01 2.87
C SER A 256 -15.98 28.42 4.29
N GLU A 257 -17.21 28.23 4.80
CA GLU A 257 -17.45 27.61 6.10
C GLU A 257 -17.14 26.12 6.10
N GLU A 258 -17.59 25.39 5.06
CA GLU A 258 -17.31 23.96 4.91
C GLU A 258 -15.80 23.70 4.75
N LEU A 259 -15.12 24.55 3.97
CA LEU A 259 -13.68 24.44 3.79
C LEU A 259 -12.93 24.68 5.10
N SER A 260 -13.28 25.74 5.83
CA SER A 260 -12.72 26.05 7.15
C SER A 260 -12.90 24.89 8.14
N ARG A 261 -14.13 24.34 8.24
CA ARG A 261 -14.42 23.17 9.08
C ARG A 261 -13.60 21.95 8.66
N THR A 262 -13.42 21.75 7.37
CA THR A 262 -12.67 20.61 6.83
C THR A 262 -11.18 20.71 7.19
N TYR A 263 -10.58 21.89 7.04
CA TYR A 263 -9.18 22.12 7.43
C TYR A 263 -8.98 22.01 8.94
N ASP A 264 -9.92 22.49 9.76
CA ASP A 264 -9.89 22.29 11.22
C ASP A 264 -9.89 20.79 11.60
N LEU A 265 -10.72 19.99 10.94
CA LEU A 265 -10.77 18.54 11.16
C LEU A 265 -9.47 17.85 10.73
N ILE A 266 -8.86 18.26 9.61
CA ILE A 266 -7.58 17.72 9.15
C ILE A 266 -6.44 18.10 10.11
N ALA A 267 -6.45 19.33 10.62
CA ALA A 267 -5.46 19.78 11.60
C ALA A 267 -5.54 19.00 12.93
N LYS A 268 -6.75 18.56 13.34
CA LYS A 268 -6.96 17.84 14.60
C LYS A 268 -6.85 16.32 14.48
N HIS A 269 -7.32 15.76 13.37
CA HIS A 269 -7.53 14.31 13.21
C HIS A 269 -7.00 13.74 11.89
N GLY A 270 -6.34 14.57 11.06
CA GLY A 270 -5.78 14.13 9.79
C GLY A 270 -4.57 13.22 9.97
N ASP A 271 -4.49 12.19 9.14
CA ASP A 271 -3.26 11.43 8.93
C ASP A 271 -2.20 12.30 8.22
N ARG A 272 -0.91 11.95 8.39
CA ARG A 272 0.19 12.74 7.84
C ARG A 272 0.05 12.97 6.32
N LEU A 273 -0.33 11.94 5.57
CA LEU A 273 -0.47 12.03 4.11
C LEU A 273 -1.53 13.08 3.71
N SER A 274 -2.68 13.05 4.38
CA SER A 274 -3.76 14.01 4.16
C SER A 274 -3.39 15.42 4.60
N GLN A 275 -2.56 15.57 5.64
CA GLN A 275 -2.07 16.86 6.10
C GLN A 275 -1.14 17.52 5.08
N ILE A 276 -0.16 16.78 4.51
CA ILE A 276 0.69 17.34 3.44
C ILE A 276 -0.14 17.68 2.20
N GLY A 277 -1.12 16.85 1.85
CA GLY A 277 -2.05 17.14 0.77
C GLY A 277 -2.87 18.41 0.99
N ALA A 278 -3.38 18.61 2.21
CA ALA A 278 -4.12 19.80 2.58
C ALA A 278 -3.24 21.05 2.55
N ILE A 279 -1.95 20.97 2.92
CA ILE A 279 -1.02 22.09 2.77
C ILE A 279 -0.82 22.44 1.29
N GLU A 280 -0.53 21.46 0.44
CA GLU A 280 -0.28 21.69 -0.99
C GLU A 280 -1.51 22.25 -1.72
N VAL A 281 -2.69 21.68 -1.45
CA VAL A 281 -3.96 22.20 -1.98
C VAL A 281 -4.26 23.58 -1.39
N GLY A 282 -4.03 23.75 -0.10
CA GLY A 282 -4.29 24.98 0.64
C GLY A 282 -3.49 26.16 0.09
N LEU A 283 -2.17 26.01 -0.08
CA LEU A 283 -1.30 27.04 -0.65
C LEU A 283 -1.75 27.48 -2.04
N ARG A 284 -2.25 26.55 -2.87
CA ARG A 284 -2.77 26.86 -4.20
C ARG A 284 -4.05 27.70 -4.17
N ILE A 285 -4.95 27.43 -3.23
CA ILE A 285 -6.30 28.05 -3.18
C ILE A 285 -6.36 29.23 -2.21
N LEU A 286 -5.29 29.47 -1.45
CA LEU A 286 -5.22 30.48 -0.40
C LEU A 286 -5.60 31.90 -0.86
N PRO A 287 -5.25 32.36 -2.09
CA PRO A 287 -5.70 33.65 -2.60
C PRO A 287 -7.24 33.77 -2.69
N GLU A 288 -7.94 32.68 -2.96
CA GLU A 288 -9.40 32.62 -3.05
C GLU A 288 -10.06 32.41 -1.67
N PHE A 289 -9.38 31.70 -0.77
CA PHE A 289 -9.88 31.35 0.56
C PHE A 289 -8.90 31.71 1.69
N PRO A 290 -8.64 33.01 1.98
CA PRO A 290 -7.71 33.41 3.03
C PRO A 290 -8.05 32.87 4.44
N ILE A 291 -9.32 32.51 4.68
CA ILE A 291 -9.80 31.97 5.96
C ILE A 291 -9.08 30.67 6.38
N ILE A 292 -8.48 29.93 5.44
CA ILE A 292 -7.81 28.66 5.74
C ILE A 292 -6.36 28.83 6.22
N GLU A 293 -5.79 30.03 6.09
CA GLU A 293 -4.38 30.30 6.43
C GLU A 293 -3.97 29.81 7.83
N PRO A 294 -4.75 30.06 8.91
CA PRO A 294 -4.35 29.64 10.25
C PRO A 294 -4.24 28.11 10.38
N PHE A 295 -5.04 27.36 9.62
CA PHE A 295 -4.96 25.91 9.61
C PHE A 295 -3.74 25.42 8.83
N ILE A 296 -3.38 26.08 7.72
CA ILE A 296 -2.16 25.77 6.96
C ILE A 296 -0.93 25.99 7.84
N VAL A 297 -0.87 27.12 8.56
CA VAL A 297 0.21 27.40 9.53
C VAL A 297 0.28 26.28 10.56
N SER A 298 -0.85 25.92 11.18
CA SER A 298 -0.89 24.84 12.18
C SER A 298 -0.41 23.50 11.62
N LEU A 299 -0.81 23.14 10.40
CA LEU A 299 -0.40 21.89 9.75
C LEU A 299 1.10 21.86 9.48
N ILE A 300 1.68 22.96 8.99
CA ILE A 300 3.12 23.08 8.76
C ILE A 300 3.89 22.95 10.07
N GLU A 301 3.47 23.64 11.12
CA GLU A 301 4.09 23.55 12.45
C GLU A 301 4.03 22.13 13.00
N GLN A 302 2.88 21.45 12.87
CA GLN A 302 2.75 20.06 13.31
C GLN A 302 3.74 19.11 12.62
N ILE A 303 3.95 19.26 11.31
CA ILE A 303 4.92 18.45 10.55
C ILE A 303 6.35 18.84 10.94
N ARG A 304 6.66 20.14 10.99
CA ARG A 304 8.00 20.68 11.33
C ARG A 304 8.43 20.27 12.73
N ASP A 305 7.56 20.43 13.71
CA ASP A 305 7.89 20.30 15.13
C ASP A 305 7.76 18.86 15.67
N GLU A 306 7.26 17.93 14.85
CA GLU A 306 7.20 16.52 15.25
C GLU A 306 8.60 15.95 15.51
N ASN A 307 8.88 15.54 16.75
CA ASN A 307 10.08 14.78 17.06
C ASN A 307 9.87 13.30 16.68
N VAL A 308 10.47 12.87 15.58
CA VAL A 308 10.38 11.48 15.07
C VAL A 308 11.03 10.43 15.99
N ASP A 309 11.81 10.86 16.99
CA ASP A 309 12.39 9.97 17.99
C ASP A 309 11.43 9.69 19.16
N ASP A 310 10.38 10.51 19.33
CA ASP A 310 9.31 10.20 20.27
C ASP A 310 8.46 9.07 19.70
N SER A 311 8.21 8.04 20.50
CA SER A 311 7.48 6.86 20.04
C SER A 311 6.09 7.23 19.50
N ASP A 312 5.33 8.11 20.16
CA ASP A 312 3.90 8.32 19.87
C ASP A 312 3.58 9.37 18.79
N ARG A 313 4.26 9.30 17.64
CA ARG A 313 4.17 10.34 16.60
C ARG A 313 3.77 9.81 15.22
N GLY A 314 3.24 10.73 14.41
CA GLY A 314 2.53 10.42 13.16
C GLY A 314 3.40 9.84 12.04
N PHE A 315 4.68 10.23 11.92
CA PHE A 315 5.59 9.68 10.90
C PHE A 315 6.05 8.26 11.22
N GLN A 316 6.27 7.93 12.49
CA GLN A 316 6.55 6.56 12.93
C GLN A 316 5.37 5.64 12.63
N LEU A 317 4.14 6.10 12.89
CA LEU A 317 2.94 5.35 12.55
C LEU A 317 2.74 5.22 11.03
N LEU A 318 2.94 6.29 10.26
CA LEU A 318 2.87 6.24 8.80
C LEU A 318 3.88 5.24 8.22
N SER A 319 5.13 5.29 8.69
CA SER A 319 6.20 4.37 8.27
C SER A 319 5.81 2.91 8.55
N ALA A 320 5.42 2.60 9.79
CA ALA A 320 5.03 1.25 10.18
C ALA A 320 3.81 0.73 9.39
N LEU A 321 2.81 1.57 9.16
CA LEU A 321 1.62 1.22 8.38
C LEU A 321 1.95 1.05 6.89
N PHE A 322 2.81 1.88 6.33
CA PHE A 322 3.24 1.73 4.95
C PHE A 322 3.98 0.40 4.74
N ILE A 323 4.93 0.06 5.62
CA ILE A 323 5.65 -1.23 5.58
C ILE A 323 4.66 -2.39 5.73
N LEU A 324 3.73 -2.31 6.69
CA LEU A 324 2.71 -3.34 6.91
C LEU A 324 1.86 -3.58 5.66
N VAL A 325 1.25 -2.52 5.14
CA VAL A 325 0.34 -2.64 4.01
C VAL A 325 1.10 -3.08 2.76
N ASP A 326 2.24 -2.48 2.47
CA ASP A 326 2.99 -2.77 1.25
C ASP A 326 3.57 -4.20 1.24
N GLY A 327 4.05 -4.68 2.40
CA GLY A 327 4.48 -6.06 2.58
C GLY A 327 3.32 -7.05 2.44
N GLU A 328 2.15 -6.76 3.04
CA GLU A 328 0.97 -7.63 2.93
C GLU A 328 0.37 -7.66 1.51
N LEU A 329 0.38 -6.53 0.78
CA LEU A 329 0.01 -6.51 -0.63
C LEU A 329 0.94 -7.39 -1.49
N SER A 330 2.24 -7.36 -1.18
CA SER A 330 3.23 -8.23 -1.81
C SER A 330 3.00 -9.70 -1.46
N GLU A 331 2.71 -10.01 -0.20
CA GLU A 331 2.39 -11.38 0.25
C GLU A 331 1.17 -11.92 -0.51
N LYS A 332 0.11 -11.13 -0.65
CA LYS A 332 -1.09 -11.47 -1.41
C LYS A 332 -0.91 -11.44 -2.93
N ARG A 333 0.26 -11.01 -3.41
CA ARG A 333 0.58 -10.79 -4.84
C ARG A 333 -0.46 -9.90 -5.52
N LEU A 334 -0.91 -8.86 -4.84
CA LEU A 334 -1.73 -7.83 -5.44
C LEU A 334 -0.86 -6.92 -6.31
N PHE A 335 -1.36 -6.64 -7.51
CA PHE A 335 -0.69 -5.84 -8.54
C PHE A 335 0.65 -6.39 -9.06
N PRO A 336 0.74 -7.69 -9.43
CA PRO A 336 2.02 -8.30 -9.82
C PRO A 336 2.50 -7.85 -11.21
N CYS A 337 1.62 -7.29 -12.04
CA CYS A 337 1.93 -6.90 -13.42
C CYS A 337 2.11 -5.37 -13.59
N GLU A 338 1.59 -4.60 -12.64
CA GLU A 338 1.65 -3.15 -12.60
C GLU A 338 3.05 -2.65 -12.14
N PRO A 339 3.39 -1.38 -12.41
CA PRO A 339 4.63 -0.80 -11.90
C PRO A 339 4.60 -0.64 -10.37
N PRO A 340 5.75 -0.73 -9.68
CA PRO A 340 5.83 -0.65 -8.23
C PRO A 340 5.20 0.61 -7.61
N PHE A 341 5.24 1.77 -8.29
CA PHE A 341 4.59 2.99 -7.81
C PHE A 341 3.09 2.80 -7.61
N TYR A 342 2.41 2.01 -8.45
CA TYR A 342 0.96 1.83 -8.35
C TYR A 342 0.59 1.01 -7.10
N ARG A 343 1.36 -0.05 -6.81
CA ARG A 343 1.26 -0.81 -5.56
C ARG A 343 1.55 0.08 -4.35
N ARG A 344 2.64 0.86 -4.36
CA ARG A 344 2.98 1.79 -3.26
C ARG A 344 1.94 2.89 -3.06
N LEU A 345 1.28 3.36 -4.12
CA LEU A 345 0.16 4.29 -4.01
C LEU A 345 -1.02 3.64 -3.28
N ALA A 346 -1.38 2.41 -3.62
CA ALA A 346 -2.40 1.63 -2.88
C ALA A 346 -2.00 1.46 -1.40
N SER A 347 -0.73 1.14 -1.15
CA SER A 347 -0.19 0.96 0.19
C SER A 347 -0.26 2.23 1.04
N LEU A 348 0.16 3.37 0.49
CA LEU A 348 0.14 4.65 1.20
C LEU A 348 -1.28 5.17 1.42
N ALA A 349 -2.17 5.02 0.44
CA ALA A 349 -3.57 5.42 0.59
C ALA A 349 -4.27 4.61 1.69
N GLN A 350 -4.01 3.30 1.75
CA GLN A 350 -4.57 2.46 2.80
C GLN A 350 -3.91 2.71 4.16
N ALA A 351 -2.59 2.92 4.20
CA ALA A 351 -1.89 3.32 5.41
C ALA A 351 -2.46 4.63 5.99
N ALA A 352 -2.73 5.62 5.14
CA ALA A 352 -3.39 6.87 5.53
C ALA A 352 -4.81 6.63 6.08
N LEU A 353 -5.60 5.76 5.46
CA LEU A 353 -6.94 5.41 5.91
C LEU A 353 -6.92 4.74 7.30
N ILE A 354 -6.02 3.78 7.52
CA ILE A 354 -5.82 3.12 8.81
C ILE A 354 -5.36 4.14 9.86
N HIS A 355 -4.35 4.94 9.54
CA HIS A 355 -3.80 5.98 10.42
C HIS A 355 -4.93 6.88 10.93
N ARG A 356 -5.81 7.36 10.03
CA ARG A 356 -6.94 8.20 10.38
C ARG A 356 -7.92 7.52 11.36
N GLN A 357 -8.16 6.22 11.23
CA GLN A 357 -9.02 5.50 12.18
C GLN A 357 -8.32 5.24 13.53
N LEU A 358 -7.00 5.18 13.54
CA LEU A 358 -6.20 4.96 14.75
C LEU A 358 -6.04 6.20 15.64
N MET A 359 -6.13 7.42 15.09
CA MET A 359 -5.83 8.67 15.82
C MET A 359 -6.61 8.84 17.14
N ASN A 360 -7.80 8.25 17.27
CA ASN A 360 -8.64 8.35 18.48
C ASN A 360 -8.52 7.14 19.43
N THR A 361 -7.71 6.14 19.09
CA THR A 361 -7.66 4.84 19.78
C THR A 361 -6.47 4.69 20.74
N GLY A 362 -5.53 5.66 20.72
CA GLY A 362 -4.36 5.66 21.62
C GLY A 362 -3.33 4.56 21.33
N VAL A 363 -3.27 4.09 20.09
CA VAL A 363 -2.37 3.00 19.68
C VAL A 363 -0.91 3.45 19.73
N GLY A 364 -0.15 2.78 20.61
CA GLY A 364 1.24 3.11 20.92
C GLY A 364 2.29 2.16 20.30
N GLU A 365 3.46 2.11 20.91
CA GLU A 365 4.67 1.47 20.38
C GLU A 365 4.54 -0.01 20.05
N THR A 366 3.77 -0.74 20.85
CA THR A 366 3.56 -2.17 20.65
C THR A 366 2.96 -2.49 19.28
N PHE A 367 2.00 -1.69 18.81
CA PHE A 367 1.37 -1.89 17.51
C PHE A 367 2.33 -1.61 16.36
N ARG A 368 3.12 -0.53 16.44
CA ARG A 368 4.10 -0.20 15.38
C ARG A 368 5.13 -1.31 15.22
N ARG A 369 5.69 -1.77 16.34
CA ARG A 369 6.66 -2.88 16.33
C ARG A 369 6.03 -4.17 15.82
N TRP A 370 4.77 -4.45 16.18
CA TRP A 370 4.02 -5.57 15.64
C TRP A 370 3.85 -5.46 14.12
N ALA A 371 3.45 -4.29 13.62
CA ALA A 371 3.23 -4.02 12.20
C ALA A 371 4.52 -4.23 11.38
N ILE A 372 5.64 -3.71 11.86
CA ILE A 372 6.96 -3.88 11.22
C ILE A 372 7.41 -5.35 11.29
N ASN A 373 7.22 -6.04 12.41
CA ASN A 373 7.72 -7.40 12.59
C ASN A 373 6.99 -8.45 11.74
N ILE A 374 5.71 -8.23 11.39
CA ILE A 374 4.95 -9.20 10.60
C ILE A 374 5.34 -9.12 9.12
N CYS A 375 5.28 -7.93 8.53
CA CYS A 375 5.43 -7.77 7.07
C CYS A 375 6.75 -7.11 6.67
N GLY A 376 7.61 -6.72 7.62
CA GLY A 376 8.83 -5.96 7.34
C GLY A 376 9.81 -6.68 6.42
N GLU A 377 9.97 -8.00 6.59
CA GLU A 377 10.83 -8.79 5.71
C GLU A 377 10.27 -8.86 4.27
N GLN A 378 8.97 -9.14 4.14
CA GLN A 378 8.29 -9.20 2.85
C GLN A 378 8.37 -7.85 2.12
N TYR A 379 8.09 -6.76 2.84
CA TYR A 379 8.24 -5.39 2.35
C TYR A 379 9.66 -5.11 1.86
N TYR A 380 10.66 -5.43 2.68
CA TYR A 380 12.06 -5.10 2.40
C TYR A 380 12.55 -5.80 1.14
N LEU A 381 12.31 -7.12 1.04
CA LEU A 381 12.72 -7.92 -0.11
C LEU A 381 11.95 -7.56 -1.39
N GLN A 382 10.64 -7.31 -1.30
CA GLN A 382 9.85 -6.85 -2.43
C GLN A 382 10.40 -5.52 -2.96
N THR A 383 10.66 -4.57 -2.06
CA THR A 383 11.13 -3.24 -2.44
C THR A 383 12.52 -3.30 -3.06
N LEU A 384 13.43 -4.15 -2.56
CA LEU A 384 14.73 -4.39 -3.19
C LEU A 384 14.61 -4.98 -4.60
N VAL A 385 13.66 -5.90 -4.82
CA VAL A 385 13.38 -6.44 -6.16
C VAL A 385 12.81 -5.35 -7.07
N ASP A 386 11.92 -4.51 -6.55
CA ASP A 386 11.29 -3.42 -7.28
C ASP A 386 12.30 -2.36 -7.77
N MET A 387 13.45 -2.22 -7.08
CA MET A 387 14.55 -1.35 -7.54
C MET A 387 15.02 -1.68 -8.96
N ARG A 388 14.81 -2.91 -9.45
CA ARG A 388 15.06 -3.22 -10.87
C ARG A 388 14.26 -2.33 -11.81
N LYS A 389 12.99 -2.05 -11.50
CA LYS A 389 12.16 -1.11 -12.28
C LYS A 389 12.31 0.33 -11.77
N GLU A 390 12.53 0.51 -10.47
CA GLU A 390 12.48 1.79 -9.78
C GLU A 390 13.72 2.02 -8.89
N SER A 391 14.88 2.15 -9.52
CA SER A 391 16.20 2.06 -8.86
C SER A 391 16.51 3.15 -7.85
N ARG A 392 15.77 4.26 -7.84
CA ARG A 392 15.96 5.34 -6.88
C ARG A 392 15.19 5.16 -5.59
N TRP A 393 14.23 4.23 -5.52
CA TRP A 393 13.51 3.98 -4.28
C TRP A 393 14.14 2.83 -3.49
N ASN A 394 14.97 3.19 -2.51
CA ASN A 394 15.56 2.24 -1.57
C ASN A 394 14.57 1.98 -0.40
N PRO A 395 14.38 0.74 0.08
CA PRO A 395 13.48 0.46 1.21
C PRO A 395 13.81 1.24 2.49
N ASP A 396 15.06 1.63 2.69
CA ASP A 396 15.44 2.44 3.86
C ASP A 396 14.78 3.83 3.85
N PHE A 397 14.30 4.30 2.70
CA PHE A 397 13.62 5.60 2.57
C PHE A 397 12.20 5.60 3.16
N ALA A 398 11.67 4.44 3.55
CA ALA A 398 10.45 4.35 4.34
C ALA A 398 10.64 4.76 5.81
N ASP A 399 11.88 5.02 6.27
CA ASP A 399 12.14 5.51 7.61
C ASP A 399 11.39 6.82 7.91
N ALA A 400 10.87 6.94 9.13
CA ALA A 400 10.08 8.09 9.56
C ALA A 400 10.81 9.45 9.39
N ARG A 401 12.14 9.49 9.60
CA ARG A 401 12.93 10.72 9.41
C ARG A 401 12.99 11.13 7.95
N LEU A 402 13.13 10.17 7.05
CA LEU A 402 13.20 10.41 5.61
C LEU A 402 11.85 10.77 5.01
N LEU A 403 10.77 10.11 5.46
CA LEU A 403 9.40 10.52 5.11
C LEU A 403 9.10 11.94 5.58
N LYS A 404 9.50 12.30 6.81
CA LYS A 404 9.36 13.68 7.29
C LYS A 404 10.16 14.66 6.43
N ALA A 405 11.39 14.33 6.06
CA ALA A 405 12.21 15.15 5.18
C ALA A 405 11.54 15.36 3.82
N GLU A 406 10.98 14.31 3.21
CA GLU A 406 10.24 14.41 1.95
C GLU A 406 9.05 15.39 2.08
N PHE A 407 8.30 15.32 3.17
CA PHE A 407 7.14 16.20 3.42
C PHE A 407 7.57 17.66 3.55
N LEU A 408 8.66 17.93 4.28
CA LEU A 408 9.20 19.28 4.41
C LEU A 408 9.68 19.82 3.06
N GLY A 409 10.33 18.98 2.25
CA GLY A 409 10.74 19.33 0.88
C GLY A 409 9.55 19.71 0.00
N ARG A 410 8.46 18.93 0.08
CA ARG A 410 7.21 19.20 -0.63
C ARG A 410 6.55 20.52 -0.22
N ILE A 411 6.54 20.87 1.07
CA ILE A 411 6.01 22.17 1.53
C ILE A 411 6.80 23.32 0.90
N VAL A 412 8.14 23.23 0.91
CA VAL A 412 9.01 24.26 0.30
C VAL A 412 8.74 24.38 -1.21
N ILE A 413 8.67 23.26 -1.93
CA ILE A 413 8.39 23.25 -3.38
C ILE A 413 6.99 23.82 -3.68
N ALA A 414 5.97 23.47 -2.90
CA ALA A 414 4.62 23.99 -3.07
C ALA A 414 4.55 25.51 -2.84
N ALA A 415 5.23 26.00 -1.81
CA ALA A 415 5.32 27.43 -1.51
C ALA A 415 6.01 28.22 -2.64
N GLN A 416 7.09 27.67 -3.21
CA GLN A 416 7.77 28.26 -4.37
C GLN A 416 6.88 28.27 -5.62
N LYS A 417 6.03 27.25 -5.80
CA LYS A 417 5.12 27.15 -6.92
C LYS A 417 3.94 28.12 -6.83
N TYR A 418 3.48 28.46 -5.63
CA TYR A 418 2.33 29.33 -5.39
C TYR A 418 2.70 30.54 -4.51
N PRO A 419 3.55 31.46 -5.01
CA PRO A 419 4.04 32.59 -4.22
C PRO A 419 2.92 33.56 -3.80
N ASP A 420 1.86 33.68 -4.60
CA ASP A 420 0.70 34.53 -4.27
C ASP A 420 -0.05 34.07 -3.01
N GLY A 421 0.06 32.78 -2.66
CA GLY A 421 -0.47 32.23 -1.42
C GLY A 421 0.28 32.75 -0.18
N LEU A 422 1.52 33.24 -0.32
CA LEU A 422 2.36 33.69 0.79
C LEU A 422 2.22 35.19 1.11
N SER A 423 1.12 35.82 0.67
CA SER A 423 0.90 37.27 0.85
C SER A 423 0.88 37.75 2.31
N ASN A 424 0.75 36.84 3.29
CA ASN A 424 0.87 37.12 4.71
C ASN A 424 2.30 36.90 5.23
N ALA A 425 2.82 37.91 5.93
CA ALA A 425 4.16 37.90 6.52
C ALA A 425 4.41 36.72 7.49
N SER A 426 3.38 36.21 8.17
CA SER A 426 3.56 35.09 9.13
C SER A 426 3.83 33.76 8.43
N LEU A 427 3.08 33.45 7.37
CA LEU A 427 3.25 32.22 6.61
C LEU A 427 4.54 32.28 5.76
N ASP A 428 4.85 33.45 5.21
CA ASP A 428 6.10 33.67 4.50
C ASP A 428 7.32 33.52 5.43
N ASP A 429 7.31 34.11 6.63
CA ASP A 429 8.41 33.94 7.59
C ASP A 429 8.55 32.48 8.10
N LEU A 430 7.45 31.75 8.21
CA LEU A 430 7.47 30.32 8.57
C LEU A 430 8.20 29.46 7.53
N ILE A 431 8.02 29.77 6.24
CA ILE A 431 8.56 28.95 5.15
C ILE A 431 9.91 29.50 4.65
N ASN A 432 9.93 30.78 4.27
CA ASN A 432 11.03 31.47 3.62
C ASN A 432 11.88 32.32 4.59
N GLY A 433 11.47 32.46 5.85
CA GLY A 433 12.18 33.27 6.83
C GLY A 433 13.63 32.81 7.06
N THR A 434 14.43 33.69 7.65
CA THR A 434 15.83 33.38 8.00
C THR A 434 15.99 32.96 9.46
N ASN A 435 14.90 32.88 10.21
CA ASN A 435 14.90 32.44 11.60
C ASN A 435 15.23 30.93 11.69
N ASN A 436 15.77 30.46 12.82
CA ASN A 436 16.16 29.05 12.99
C ASN A 436 14.98 28.07 12.97
N ASN A 437 13.75 28.57 13.01
CA ASN A 437 12.53 27.77 13.01
C ASN A 437 11.86 27.76 11.63
N SER A 438 12.44 28.42 10.62
CA SER A 438 11.89 28.46 9.29
C SER A 438 12.22 27.18 8.54
N LEU A 439 11.34 26.78 7.62
CA LEU A 439 11.60 25.61 6.78
C LEU A 439 12.86 25.78 5.94
N SER A 440 13.10 26.98 5.39
CA SER A 440 14.30 27.27 4.61
C SER A 440 15.61 27.12 5.42
N SER A 441 15.58 27.38 6.72
CA SER A 441 16.75 27.16 7.59
C SER A 441 16.99 25.68 7.88
N LEU A 442 15.92 24.88 7.99
CA LEU A 442 15.93 23.43 8.17
C LEU A 442 16.23 22.68 6.85
N ALA A 443 15.97 23.32 5.72
CA ALA A 443 16.15 22.79 4.38
C ALA A 443 17.59 22.66 3.89
N LYS A 444 18.57 22.89 4.78
CA LYS A 444 19.99 22.66 4.52
C LYS A 444 20.35 21.17 4.45
N SER A 445 19.43 20.27 4.83
CA SER A 445 19.63 18.84 4.69
C SER A 445 19.35 18.38 3.26
N ILE A 446 20.32 17.68 2.68
CA ILE A 446 20.22 17.09 1.33
C ILE A 446 19.08 16.05 1.28
N SER A 447 18.69 15.47 2.41
CA SER A 447 17.59 14.49 2.51
C SER A 447 16.21 15.00 2.06
N LEU A 448 15.99 16.32 1.98
CA LEU A 448 14.73 16.89 1.47
C LEU A 448 14.48 16.58 -0.02
N PHE A 449 15.54 16.27 -0.76
CA PHE A 449 15.49 16.04 -2.20
C PHE A 449 15.59 14.55 -2.56
N PHE A 450 15.50 13.66 -1.56
CA PHE A 450 15.37 12.23 -1.83
C PHE A 450 14.08 11.96 -2.59
N PRO A 451 14.09 10.94 -3.48
CA PRO A 451 12.91 10.58 -4.24
C PRO A 451 11.79 10.16 -3.30
N GLY A 452 10.58 10.63 -3.56
CA GLY A 452 9.40 10.19 -2.84
C GLY A 452 9.05 8.71 -3.15
N PRO A 453 8.14 8.11 -2.37
CA PRO A 453 7.73 6.71 -2.54
C PRO A 453 7.15 6.34 -3.89
N LEU A 454 6.85 7.31 -4.77
CA LEU A 454 6.26 7.09 -6.09
C LEU A 454 7.18 7.55 -7.24
N GLU A 455 8.40 7.98 -6.93
CA GLU A 455 9.34 8.62 -7.88
C GLU A 455 10.55 7.74 -8.21
N GLY A 456 10.54 6.46 -7.82
CA GLY A 456 11.70 5.58 -7.95
C GLY A 456 12.12 5.29 -9.39
N ALA A 457 11.18 5.40 -10.34
CA ALA A 457 11.44 5.26 -11.78
C ALA A 457 12.02 6.52 -12.45
N ASP A 458 11.82 7.70 -11.86
CA ASP A 458 12.17 8.97 -12.50
C ASP A 458 13.69 9.15 -12.49
N ALA A 459 14.29 9.63 -13.58
CA ALA A 459 15.71 10.01 -13.56
C ALA A 459 15.96 11.13 -12.53
N PRO A 460 17.17 11.21 -11.93
CA PRO A 460 17.52 12.36 -11.08
C PRO A 460 17.27 13.67 -11.83
N PRO A 461 16.58 14.65 -11.23
CA PRO A 461 16.09 15.81 -11.97
C PRO A 461 17.18 16.86 -12.25
N MET A 462 18.32 16.80 -11.55
CA MET A 462 19.36 17.83 -11.61
C MET A 462 20.61 17.35 -12.34
N THR A 463 21.28 18.27 -13.04
CA THR A 463 22.62 18.05 -13.60
C THR A 463 23.68 18.31 -12.55
N LEU A 464 24.72 17.47 -12.48
CA LEU A 464 25.82 17.65 -11.54
C LEU A 464 26.55 18.99 -11.79
N PRO A 465 26.64 19.90 -10.80
CA PRO A 465 27.41 21.13 -10.93
C PRO A 465 28.92 20.86 -11.11
N VAL A 466 29.59 21.73 -11.87
CA VAL A 466 31.02 21.59 -12.23
C VAL A 466 31.90 21.48 -10.99
N ASP A 467 31.67 22.30 -9.95
CA ASP A 467 32.45 22.26 -8.72
C ASP A 467 32.40 20.88 -8.03
N TYR A 468 31.22 20.23 -8.02
CA TYR A 468 31.10 18.88 -7.47
C TYR A 468 31.73 17.82 -8.37
N TYR A 469 31.64 17.99 -9.69
CA TYR A 469 32.33 17.12 -10.65
C TYR A 469 33.84 17.12 -10.39
N GLU A 470 34.46 18.30 -10.32
CA GLU A 470 35.91 18.44 -10.10
C GLU A 470 36.36 17.86 -8.76
N ILE A 471 35.54 18.02 -7.71
CA ILE A 471 35.79 17.41 -6.40
C ILE A 471 35.78 15.88 -6.50
N ILE A 472 34.75 15.29 -7.12
CA ILE A 472 34.65 13.82 -7.26
C ILE A 472 35.80 13.29 -8.12
N GLU A 473 36.11 13.93 -9.24
CA GLU A 473 37.20 13.53 -10.13
C GLU A 473 38.55 13.56 -9.39
N THR A 474 38.80 14.61 -8.61
CA THR A 474 40.02 14.74 -7.81
C THR A 474 40.11 13.64 -6.74
N GLN A 475 39.00 13.34 -6.06
CA GLN A 475 38.91 12.29 -5.04
C GLN A 475 39.15 10.89 -5.60
N LEU A 476 38.62 10.60 -6.80
CA LEU A 476 38.80 9.32 -7.48
C LEU A 476 40.22 9.16 -8.04
N ASN A 477 40.87 10.24 -8.49
CA ASN A 477 42.25 10.22 -8.99
C ASN A 477 43.33 10.22 -7.89
N ALA A 478 42.95 10.22 -6.62
CA ALA A 478 43.91 10.18 -5.52
C ALA A 478 44.76 8.89 -5.54
N ASN A 479 46.02 8.99 -5.14
CA ASN A 479 46.97 7.86 -5.14
C ASN A 479 46.60 6.74 -4.16
N GLU A 480 45.89 7.07 -3.07
CA GLU A 480 45.42 6.10 -2.07
C GLU A 480 43.90 6.02 -2.10
N LEU A 481 43.37 4.80 -2.23
CA LEU A 481 41.94 4.56 -2.14
C LEU A 481 41.48 4.60 -0.67
N THR A 482 40.73 5.64 -0.33
CA THR A 482 40.13 5.81 1.00
C THR A 482 38.60 5.89 0.89
N GLU A 483 37.90 5.91 2.02
CA GLU A 483 36.45 6.17 2.05
C GLU A 483 36.07 7.45 1.27
N ALA A 484 36.87 8.51 1.44
CA ALA A 484 36.60 9.83 0.92
C ALA A 484 36.63 9.86 -0.61
N SER A 485 37.26 8.86 -1.24
CA SER A 485 37.28 8.69 -2.69
C SER A 485 35.90 8.51 -3.30
N PHE A 486 34.92 7.96 -2.55
CA PHE A 486 33.59 7.64 -3.08
C PHE A 486 32.44 8.38 -2.40
N ILE A 487 32.66 9.06 -1.27
CA ILE A 487 31.60 9.76 -0.51
C ILE A 487 30.86 10.77 -1.39
N GLY A 488 31.58 11.56 -2.19
CA GLY A 488 30.95 12.53 -3.10
C GLY A 488 30.02 11.86 -4.10
N LEU A 489 30.47 10.77 -4.73
CA LEU A 489 29.68 10.01 -5.69
C LEU A 489 28.43 9.39 -5.05
N ILE A 490 28.60 8.73 -3.89
CA ILE A 490 27.52 8.06 -3.15
C ILE A 490 26.45 9.07 -2.72
N ASN A 491 26.87 10.19 -2.14
CA ASN A 491 25.93 11.18 -1.62
C ASN A 491 25.22 11.98 -2.72
N LEU A 492 25.73 12.00 -3.96
CA LEU A 492 25.18 12.85 -5.02
C LEU A 492 24.38 12.07 -6.07
N ALA A 493 24.59 10.76 -6.22
CA ALA A 493 23.98 9.95 -7.28
C ALA A 493 22.43 9.93 -7.25
N ASN A 494 21.81 10.01 -6.07
CA ASN A 494 20.34 10.04 -5.96
C ASN A 494 19.71 11.38 -6.40
N PHE A 495 20.52 12.44 -6.49
CA PHE A 495 20.10 13.82 -6.73
C PHE A 495 20.47 14.32 -8.11
N PHE A 496 21.67 13.97 -8.54
CA PHE A 496 22.28 14.45 -9.77
C PHE A 496 22.49 13.33 -10.76
N GLN A 497 22.29 13.64 -12.03
CA GLN A 497 22.73 12.79 -13.13
C GLN A 497 24.26 12.77 -13.13
N ILE A 498 24.84 11.59 -12.90
CA ILE A 498 26.29 11.38 -12.90
C ILE A 498 26.72 10.97 -14.31
N ASP A 499 27.75 11.65 -14.82
CA ASP A 499 28.32 11.35 -16.13
C ASP A 499 29.03 9.98 -16.15
N ASP A 500 28.89 9.26 -17.26
CA ASP A 500 29.50 7.95 -17.46
C ASP A 500 31.03 7.97 -17.28
N SER A 501 31.70 9.08 -17.59
CA SER A 501 33.14 9.23 -17.40
C SER A 501 33.56 9.11 -15.94
N LEU A 502 32.79 9.66 -14.99
CA LEU A 502 33.05 9.52 -13.55
C LEU A 502 32.77 8.09 -13.08
N LEU A 503 31.74 7.43 -13.62
CA LEU A 503 31.41 6.05 -13.31
C LEU A 503 32.51 5.09 -13.79
N ASP A 504 33.00 5.30 -15.01
CA ASP A 504 34.11 4.53 -15.58
C ASP A 504 35.40 4.78 -14.80
N LEU A 505 35.66 6.02 -14.37
CA LEU A 505 36.78 6.33 -13.49
C LEU A 505 36.67 5.57 -12.16
N ALA A 506 35.50 5.56 -11.53
CA ALA A 506 35.25 4.83 -10.29
C ALA A 506 35.53 3.32 -10.45
N VAL A 507 35.03 2.69 -11.53
CA VAL A 507 35.32 1.27 -11.84
C VAL A 507 36.82 1.03 -12.01
N ASN A 508 37.49 1.88 -12.78
CA ASN A 508 38.93 1.75 -13.06
C ASN A 508 39.77 1.89 -11.80
N VAL A 509 39.41 2.80 -10.90
CA VAL A 509 40.12 3.02 -9.63
C VAL A 509 39.98 1.79 -8.71
N LEU A 510 38.79 1.20 -8.63
CA LEU A 510 38.57 -0.05 -7.87
C LEU A 510 39.41 -1.21 -8.45
N GLN A 511 39.47 -1.34 -9.78
CA GLN A 511 40.25 -2.36 -10.46
C GLN A 511 41.77 -2.19 -10.23
N LYS A 512 42.30 -0.97 -10.41
CA LYS A 512 43.73 -0.66 -10.22
C LYS A 512 44.23 -0.95 -8.81
N ASN A 513 43.36 -0.76 -7.82
CA ASN A 513 43.67 -1.04 -6.41
C ASN A 513 43.35 -2.48 -5.99
N ASN A 514 43.11 -3.40 -6.94
CA ASN A 514 42.74 -4.79 -6.68
C ASN A 514 41.57 -4.92 -5.69
N TYR A 515 40.61 -4.00 -5.74
CA TYR A 515 39.43 -3.98 -4.87
C TYR A 515 39.79 -3.94 -3.36
N GLY A 516 40.82 -3.19 -2.96
CA GLY A 516 41.21 -3.01 -1.56
C GLY A 516 41.22 -1.55 -1.14
N PHE A 517 40.73 -1.27 0.08
CA PHE A 517 40.80 0.05 0.72
C PHE A 517 41.97 0.10 1.72
N SER A 518 42.71 1.21 1.72
CA SER A 518 43.94 1.38 2.50
C SER A 518 43.70 1.85 3.94
N LYS A 519 42.59 2.57 4.17
CA LYS A 519 42.24 3.21 5.45
C LYS A 519 40.75 3.04 5.67
N LEU A 520 40.37 2.04 6.46
CA LEU A 520 39.00 1.83 6.93
C LEU A 520 39.00 1.90 8.46
N GLU A 521 38.19 2.78 9.03
CA GLU A 521 38.09 2.96 10.48
C GLU A 521 37.39 1.77 11.13
N ASP A 522 36.22 1.39 10.61
CA ASP A 522 35.40 0.33 11.18
C ASP A 522 34.53 -0.42 10.15
N LYS A 523 33.73 -1.38 10.64
CA LYS A 523 32.78 -2.15 9.83
C LYS A 523 31.67 -1.26 9.24
N SER A 524 31.17 -0.29 10.00
CA SER A 524 30.05 0.57 9.60
C SER A 524 30.40 1.39 8.37
N GLN A 525 31.62 1.92 8.34
CA GLN A 525 32.16 2.67 7.21
C GLN A 525 32.32 1.81 5.97
N LEU A 526 32.84 0.57 6.12
CA LEU A 526 32.88 -0.36 5.00
C LEU A 526 31.48 -0.66 4.46
N PHE A 527 30.52 -0.95 5.34
CA PHE A 527 29.15 -1.25 4.93
C PHE A 527 28.51 -0.07 4.21
N TYR A 528 28.69 1.15 4.71
CA TYR A 528 28.24 2.38 4.05
C TYR A 528 28.83 2.52 2.65
N LEU A 529 30.13 2.28 2.48
CA LEU A 529 30.78 2.33 1.15
C LEU A 529 30.22 1.28 0.19
N LEU A 530 30.08 0.02 0.64
CA LEU A 530 29.60 -1.05 -0.24
C LEU A 530 28.11 -0.89 -0.58
N SER A 531 27.28 -0.51 0.38
CA SER A 531 25.87 -0.21 0.14
C SER A 531 25.74 1.00 -0.78
N GLY A 532 26.48 2.07 -0.52
CA GLY A 532 26.46 3.28 -1.35
C GLY A 532 26.92 3.03 -2.78
N LEU A 533 27.97 2.23 -3.00
CA LEU A 533 28.39 1.83 -4.35
C LEU A 533 27.34 0.97 -5.07
N ALA A 534 26.63 0.11 -4.34
CA ALA A 534 25.49 -0.62 -4.89
C ALA A 534 24.34 0.31 -5.28
N ASP A 535 24.02 1.30 -4.44
CA ASP A 535 23.03 2.34 -4.76
C ASP A 535 23.43 3.15 -6.00
N VAL A 536 24.70 3.57 -6.11
CA VAL A 536 25.24 4.26 -7.30
C VAL A 536 25.09 3.38 -8.55
N ALA A 537 25.45 2.09 -8.45
CA ALA A 537 25.31 1.15 -9.57
C ALA A 537 23.83 1.01 -10.01
N ALA A 538 22.91 0.95 -9.05
CA ALA A 538 21.47 0.86 -9.30
C ALA A 538 20.91 2.12 -9.96
N VAL A 539 21.14 3.28 -9.33
CA VAL A 539 20.58 4.57 -9.77
C VAL A 539 21.14 4.97 -11.13
N CYS A 540 22.44 4.76 -11.35
CA CYS A 540 23.09 5.10 -12.62
C CYS A 540 23.01 3.99 -13.67
N ARG A 541 22.33 2.86 -13.37
CA ARG A 541 22.20 1.70 -14.28
C ARG A 541 23.55 1.25 -14.86
N LYS A 542 24.56 1.06 -13.99
CA LYS A 542 25.94 0.72 -14.36
C LYS A 542 26.33 -0.71 -13.93
N PRO A 543 26.12 -1.72 -14.78
CA PRO A 543 26.49 -3.12 -14.52
C PRO A 543 27.93 -3.34 -14.05
N GLU A 544 28.88 -2.57 -14.59
CA GLU A 544 30.30 -2.70 -14.27
C GLU A 544 30.58 -2.36 -12.80
N LEU A 545 29.88 -1.35 -12.26
CA LEU A 545 29.93 -1.04 -10.84
C LEU A 545 29.26 -2.12 -9.99
N ALA A 546 28.17 -2.74 -10.46
CA ALA A 546 27.57 -3.86 -9.74
C ALA A 546 28.50 -5.08 -9.66
N THR A 547 29.22 -5.39 -10.74
CA THR A 547 30.28 -6.41 -10.72
C THR A 547 31.41 -6.02 -9.77
N ALA A 548 31.85 -4.76 -9.76
CA ALA A 548 32.86 -4.29 -8.81
C ALA A 548 32.39 -4.42 -7.35
N SER A 549 31.14 -4.07 -7.05
CA SER A 549 30.51 -4.24 -5.74
C SER A 549 30.47 -5.71 -5.32
N ARG A 550 30.18 -6.65 -6.23
CA ARG A 550 30.26 -8.09 -5.96
C ARG A 550 31.65 -8.53 -5.53
N LEU A 551 32.68 -8.10 -6.27
CA LEU A 551 34.07 -8.46 -6.00
C LEU A 551 34.56 -7.91 -4.66
N LEU A 552 34.19 -6.67 -4.33
CA LEU A 552 34.47 -6.04 -3.04
C LEU A 552 33.78 -6.79 -1.90
N THR A 553 32.47 -7.04 -2.00
CA THR A 553 31.71 -7.73 -0.97
C THR A 553 32.26 -9.13 -0.71
N ARG A 554 32.62 -9.88 -1.77
CA ARG A 554 33.30 -11.17 -1.64
C ARG A 554 34.60 -11.08 -0.83
N ARG A 555 35.42 -10.08 -1.11
CA ARG A 555 36.71 -9.87 -0.42
C ARG A 555 36.51 -9.61 1.07
N TYR A 556 35.51 -8.80 1.43
CA TYR A 556 35.32 -8.36 2.80
C TYR A 556 34.38 -9.24 3.63
N ARG A 557 33.56 -10.10 3.01
CA ARG A 557 32.59 -10.95 3.72
C ARG A 557 33.20 -11.74 4.88
N GLN A 558 34.39 -12.32 4.66
CA GLN A 558 35.12 -13.11 5.66
C GLN A 558 36.33 -12.37 6.23
N ASN A 559 36.41 -11.05 6.08
CA ASN A 559 37.45 -10.27 6.72
C ASN A 559 37.29 -10.33 8.24
N LYS A 560 38.38 -10.64 8.96
CA LYS A 560 38.35 -10.81 10.43
C LYS A 560 37.93 -9.55 11.18
N GLN A 561 38.19 -8.36 10.62
CA GLN A 561 37.90 -7.07 11.25
C GLN A 561 36.56 -6.48 10.75
N TYR A 562 36.17 -6.78 9.51
CA TYR A 562 35.07 -6.10 8.83
C TYR A 562 34.01 -7.07 8.27
N SER A 563 33.81 -8.25 8.90
CA SER A 563 32.90 -9.27 8.39
C SER A 563 31.46 -8.75 8.27
N LEU A 564 30.89 -8.91 7.08
CA LEU A 564 29.49 -8.55 6.78
C LEU A 564 28.55 -9.68 7.18
N SER A 565 27.30 -9.39 7.56
CA SER A 565 26.26 -10.40 7.79
C SER A 565 25.64 -10.90 6.48
N ILE A 566 24.83 -11.95 6.55
CA ILE A 566 24.04 -12.43 5.40
C ILE A 566 23.09 -11.34 4.89
N ASP A 567 22.34 -10.69 5.79
CA ASP A 567 21.37 -9.65 5.40
C ASP A 567 22.07 -8.44 4.78
N GLU A 568 23.21 -8.00 5.34
CA GLU A 568 24.03 -6.91 4.77
C GLU A 568 24.52 -7.27 3.36
N THR A 569 25.01 -8.50 3.18
CA THR A 569 25.52 -8.99 1.88
C THR A 569 24.39 -9.13 0.86
N LEU A 570 23.23 -9.62 1.28
CA LEU A 570 22.06 -9.80 0.43
C LEU A 570 21.52 -8.44 -0.05
N LYS A 571 21.41 -7.47 0.85
CA LYS A 571 21.03 -6.09 0.52
C LYS A 571 21.95 -5.52 -0.55
N ILE A 572 23.27 -5.52 -0.31
CA ILE A 572 24.25 -5.00 -1.27
C ILE A 572 24.10 -5.70 -2.64
N GLY A 573 23.93 -7.02 -2.64
CA GLY A 573 23.79 -7.81 -3.86
C GLY A 573 22.55 -7.48 -4.68
N ILE A 574 21.37 -7.43 -4.05
CA ILE A 574 20.11 -7.17 -4.75
C ILE A 574 20.04 -5.70 -5.20
N THR A 575 20.48 -4.77 -4.36
CA THR A 575 20.61 -3.35 -4.75
C THR A 575 21.54 -3.21 -5.95
N ALA A 576 22.73 -3.81 -5.94
CA ALA A 576 23.64 -3.78 -7.09
C ALA A 576 23.03 -4.44 -8.34
N ALA A 577 22.25 -5.51 -8.17
CA ALA A 577 21.55 -6.18 -9.27
C ALA A 577 20.57 -5.23 -9.98
N ALA A 578 20.00 -4.23 -9.29
CA ALA A 578 19.15 -3.23 -9.91
C ALA A 578 19.86 -2.39 -10.99
N SER A 579 21.18 -2.49 -11.15
CA SER A 579 21.87 -1.94 -12.34
C SER A 579 21.44 -2.58 -13.67
N TYR A 580 20.87 -3.80 -13.63
CA TYR A 580 20.41 -4.54 -14.81
C TYR A 580 18.90 -4.37 -15.01
N GLU A 581 18.50 -3.58 -16.01
CA GLU A 581 17.08 -3.43 -16.37
C GLU A 581 16.52 -4.72 -17.00
N ASP A 582 17.33 -5.37 -17.84
CA ASP A 582 16.98 -6.62 -18.52
C ASP A 582 16.76 -7.75 -17.50
N THR A 583 15.58 -8.35 -17.57
CA THR A 583 15.12 -9.36 -16.61
C THR A 583 16.03 -10.59 -16.59
N GLU A 584 16.51 -11.06 -17.75
CA GLU A 584 17.35 -12.26 -17.81
C GLU A 584 18.73 -11.99 -17.21
N LYS A 585 19.36 -10.86 -17.57
CA LYS A 585 20.65 -10.46 -16.99
C LYS A 585 20.56 -10.25 -15.48
N TRP A 586 19.48 -9.63 -15.01
CA TRP A 586 19.21 -9.46 -13.58
C TRP A 586 19.08 -10.80 -12.85
N GLN A 587 18.30 -11.75 -13.41
CA GLN A 587 18.13 -13.10 -12.84
C GLN A 587 19.45 -13.85 -12.77
N VAL A 588 20.29 -13.76 -13.81
CA VAL A 588 21.62 -14.38 -13.85
C VAL A 588 22.50 -13.79 -12.75
N PHE A 589 22.57 -12.47 -12.64
CA PHE A 589 23.39 -11.80 -11.63
C PHE A 589 22.98 -12.21 -10.20
N ILE A 590 21.68 -12.20 -9.88
CA ILE A 590 21.18 -12.67 -8.58
C ILE A 590 21.49 -14.14 -8.36
N GLY A 591 21.24 -15.01 -9.35
CA GLY A 591 21.50 -16.44 -9.22
C GLY A 591 22.97 -16.75 -8.93
N GLU A 592 23.88 -16.05 -9.61
CA GLU A 592 25.32 -16.16 -9.34
C GLU A 592 25.70 -15.62 -7.96
N TRP A 593 25.14 -14.49 -7.54
CA TRP A 593 25.35 -13.93 -6.20
C TRP A 593 24.91 -14.89 -5.10
N MET A 594 23.68 -15.42 -5.21
CA MET A 594 23.10 -16.36 -4.24
C MET A 594 23.88 -17.67 -4.21
N THR A 595 24.32 -18.16 -5.38
CA THR A 595 25.19 -19.35 -5.46
C THR A 595 26.51 -19.10 -4.75
N GLU A 596 27.15 -17.95 -4.98
CA GLU A 596 28.40 -17.60 -4.32
C GLU A 596 28.26 -17.54 -2.80
N MET A 597 27.18 -16.94 -2.29
CA MET A 597 26.89 -16.93 -0.85
C MET A 597 26.63 -18.33 -0.28
N ALA A 598 25.85 -19.15 -0.98
CA ALA A 598 25.45 -20.49 -0.53
C ALA A 598 26.63 -21.48 -0.47
N PHE A 599 27.62 -21.33 -1.36
CA PHE A 599 28.84 -22.14 -1.37
C PHE A 599 29.98 -21.55 -0.53
N GLY A 600 29.78 -20.36 0.05
CA GLY A 600 30.74 -19.73 0.96
C GLY A 600 30.77 -20.40 2.34
N GLU A 601 31.71 -19.95 3.19
CA GLU A 601 31.74 -20.36 4.59
C GLU A 601 30.58 -19.71 5.36
N LEU A 602 29.59 -20.51 5.77
CA LEU A 602 28.41 -20.07 6.54
C LEU A 602 28.61 -20.40 8.03
N LYS A 603 28.35 -19.43 8.90
CA LYS A 603 28.47 -19.57 10.36
C LYS A 603 27.10 -19.72 11.02
N GLU A 604 27.02 -20.56 12.05
CA GLU A 604 25.84 -20.67 12.92
C GLU A 604 24.52 -20.84 12.13
N ASN A 605 23.58 -19.89 12.28
CA ASN A 605 22.27 -19.89 11.63
C ASN A 605 22.25 -19.20 10.26
N GLU A 606 23.39 -18.74 9.73
CA GLU A 606 23.47 -18.00 8.46
C GLU A 606 22.86 -18.78 7.28
N SER A 607 23.03 -20.11 7.25
CA SER A 607 22.44 -20.96 6.21
C SER A 607 20.91 -20.98 6.26
N ARG A 608 20.30 -20.97 7.46
CA ARG A 608 18.84 -20.92 7.62
C ARG A 608 18.30 -19.55 7.24
N ILE A 609 18.99 -18.49 7.64
CA ILE A 609 18.63 -17.11 7.27
C ILE A 609 18.68 -16.96 5.76
N LEU A 610 19.81 -17.32 5.12
CA LEU A 610 19.98 -17.20 3.67
C LEU A 610 18.93 -18.04 2.90
N HIS A 611 18.63 -19.26 3.37
CA HIS A 611 17.61 -20.09 2.75
C HIS A 611 16.21 -19.47 2.88
N SER A 612 15.87 -18.91 4.04
CA SER A 612 14.61 -18.17 4.24
C SER A 612 14.51 -16.99 3.27
N ARG A 613 15.53 -16.12 3.20
CA ARG A 613 15.56 -14.98 2.28
C ARG A 613 15.43 -15.42 0.82
N LEU A 614 16.11 -16.50 0.43
CA LEU A 614 16.01 -17.06 -0.90
C LEU A 614 14.59 -17.53 -1.22
N GLN A 615 13.91 -18.19 -0.29
CA GLN A 615 12.53 -18.62 -0.48
C GLN A 615 11.59 -17.44 -0.66
N TYR A 616 11.75 -16.37 0.12
CA TYR A 616 10.99 -15.14 -0.06
C TYR A 616 11.24 -14.49 -1.43
N LEU A 617 12.51 -14.39 -1.86
CA LEU A 617 12.82 -13.86 -3.19
C LEU A 617 12.20 -14.67 -4.33
N CYS A 618 12.26 -16.00 -4.24
CA CYS A 618 11.61 -16.89 -5.20
C CYS A 618 10.07 -16.89 -5.08
N TYR A 619 9.51 -16.48 -3.94
CA TYR A 619 8.08 -16.24 -3.80
C TYR A 619 7.68 -14.93 -4.49
N ILE A 620 8.46 -13.86 -4.32
CA ILE A 620 8.23 -12.56 -4.93
C ILE A 620 8.41 -12.65 -6.46
N VAL A 621 9.48 -13.29 -6.92
CA VAL A 621 9.81 -13.50 -8.34
C VAL A 621 10.00 -15.00 -8.60
N PRO A 622 8.93 -15.73 -8.97
CA PRO A 622 8.98 -17.17 -9.25
C PRO A 622 10.04 -17.58 -10.29
N GLU A 623 10.36 -16.69 -11.23
CA GLU A 623 11.36 -16.94 -12.27
C GLU A 623 12.78 -17.13 -11.71
N LEU A 624 13.06 -16.61 -10.50
CA LEU A 624 14.34 -16.82 -9.82
C LEU A 624 14.59 -18.29 -9.44
N TRP A 625 13.56 -19.16 -9.42
CA TRP A 625 13.77 -20.59 -9.23
C TRP A 625 14.74 -21.19 -10.25
N PHE A 626 14.76 -20.66 -11.49
CA PHE A 626 15.67 -21.13 -12.52
C PHE A 626 17.13 -20.83 -12.18
N SER A 627 17.45 -19.55 -11.90
CA SER A 627 18.82 -19.09 -11.67
C SER A 627 19.34 -19.41 -10.26
N CYS A 628 18.46 -19.50 -9.26
CA CYS A 628 18.83 -19.76 -7.86
C CYS A 628 18.74 -21.24 -7.43
N SER A 629 18.32 -22.16 -8.31
CA SER A 629 18.16 -23.59 -8.01
C SER A 629 19.41 -24.23 -7.37
N ARG A 630 20.61 -23.85 -7.82
CA ARG A 630 21.88 -24.33 -7.26
C ARG A 630 22.11 -23.88 -5.83
N ALA A 631 21.76 -22.62 -5.52
CA ALA A 631 21.87 -22.06 -4.18
C ALA A 631 20.88 -22.73 -3.22
N ASP A 632 19.62 -22.90 -3.65
CA ASP A 632 18.58 -23.59 -2.87
C ASP A 632 19.01 -25.04 -2.54
N ALA A 633 19.49 -25.79 -3.54
CA ALA A 633 19.96 -27.16 -3.32
C ALA A 633 21.13 -27.24 -2.33
N ALA A 634 22.10 -26.32 -2.44
CA ALA A 634 23.24 -26.25 -1.53
C ALA A 634 22.82 -25.94 -0.09
N LEU A 635 21.93 -24.95 0.10
CA LEU A 635 21.44 -24.56 1.42
C LEU A 635 20.57 -25.64 2.07
N ARG A 636 19.73 -26.34 1.29
CA ARG A 636 18.97 -27.49 1.78
C ARG A 636 19.89 -28.61 2.24
N ALA A 637 20.91 -28.93 1.46
CA ALA A 637 21.89 -29.95 1.82
C ALA A 637 22.66 -29.57 3.09
N TYR A 638 23.09 -28.31 3.20
CA TYR A 638 23.77 -27.80 4.39
C TYR A 638 22.89 -27.91 5.64
N ASN A 639 21.64 -27.40 5.55
CA ASN A 639 20.67 -27.40 6.65
C ASN A 639 20.19 -28.80 7.06
N ALA A 640 20.34 -29.81 6.21
CA ALA A 640 20.00 -31.20 6.53
C ALA A 640 21.12 -31.92 7.32
N ILE A 641 22.37 -31.41 7.21
CA ILE A 641 23.55 -32.00 7.85
C ILE A 641 23.89 -31.28 9.17
N SER A 642 23.54 -30.00 9.29
CA SER A 642 23.67 -29.16 10.49
C SER A 642 22.49 -29.29 11.44
#